data_AF-V5D1U9-F1
#
_entry.id   AF-V5D1U9-F1
#
_cell.length_a   1.000
_cell.length_b   1.000
_cell.length_c   1.000
_cell.angle_alpha   90.00
_cell.angle_beta   90.00
_cell.angle_gamma   90.00
#
_symmetry.space_group_name_H-M   'P 1'
#
loop_
_entity.id
_entity.type
_entity.pdbx_description
1 polymer ?
#
loop_
_entity_poly.entity_id
_entity_poly.type
_entity_poly.pdbx_seq_one_letter_code
_entity_poly.pdbx_strand_id
1 'polypeptide(L)'
;MSGIPEEGIYGNVASQSSNVSQGGRRRTRSEFEGDTDYSSTTRRRLEGMYRPQWTMSSSVEDILLEGTTNRTDMKLNDFLRSNLGGRVAVDEDYNVTMQAFVLRPTMFINDSEILGIITTLPSYRELEAINKLHDEGVFSLGQWKVFKSKNTVAPLAKGKLNAAFTEVLRKEKARREEEEKARRDQQQINLNLTLSIKDAIFQGRARFYKKKMNDFLTLELDGRGVADTNRRVLLKEFFKEPARYIHDAGVLNEIKKTDAYLRAERAVREEMDMEKDIKDLEYNHLSTLLGWSLATAEIKASVHDITKRFLDAALEEAKKPTTTIAPIEMEGFYESVYNASWHHVVEVPGGEGTGMEVREGKPPQSWTYKAVSRTLEKDDGVEQSGAPRLRLMVLTSDDEWPYTWKNDGRNISDCYVDCEVERVWQIVKGNLTGLFSAYEGTKYIPKRHVLIGTPGIGKSMNAGSYLLYQLLHYDAEELPMVAYVIADRKFLFDKTAKTVKKHGEASSIVDILDEFSGRGVKGYIIYDVAKPGHEPPAGLPCKGWGMIVVTSPNEGNFKEWEKQKGSVRIVMNCPAKEDVKAMCVCMNRNEPTVQAGYWRKVEGRMDKVGPLLRYVFDQATYKDRIDSCRSTINKMVLQDTQYYSVLGTDKMCEGNHVSHKLVKVVRVRGKEDAELPYNALISSHLAELTLCKLAELMVPNDFNLLVLAIKDDLLSKALEDHSLLAFLSAAFVNAIIPKLKELKVKRNAPPHLCALRVHPHERPFKPLLLPLLEDFEKKINIECRVLYKPEAENFPLVDGFFFLESQPKTLVGLQMTTASEHHTITSTVNLFKERMESYFNDWEELSRELSWEIIYIQHADSTPMNGWQKCNYVNRRNKTDAEKEIVAFWDEKVHQYQVSVSSRDFKGKEALPIVEEQRQQETE
;
A
#
# COMPACT_ATOMS: atom_id res chain seq x y z
N MET A 1 -40.44 7.89 18.40
CA MET A 1 -41.42 7.52 19.46
C MET A 1 -41.33 6.00 19.61
N SER A 2 -41.13 5.35 20.76
CA SER A 2 -40.78 5.75 22.16
C SER A 2 -40.76 4.41 22.96
N GLY A 3 -39.95 4.16 23.99
CA GLY A 3 -38.91 4.94 24.68
C GLY A 3 -38.13 4.07 25.70
N ILE A 4 -37.24 4.71 26.47
CA ILE A 4 -36.50 4.25 27.68
C ILE A 4 -37.23 4.89 28.89
N PRO A 5 -37.38 4.31 30.13
CA PRO A 5 -36.33 3.93 31.12
C PRO A 5 -36.66 2.64 31.93
N GLU A 6 -36.20 2.30 33.16
CA GLU A 6 -35.35 2.88 34.25
C GLU A 6 -34.72 1.68 35.04
N GLU A 7 -33.41 1.61 35.31
CA GLU A 7 -32.67 1.93 36.57
C GLU A 7 -32.67 0.91 37.75
N GLY A 8 -31.59 0.96 38.57
CA GLY A 8 -31.37 0.19 39.81
C GLY A 8 -29.88 -0.09 40.14
N ILE A 9 -29.01 0.91 40.45
CA ILE A 9 -28.80 1.64 41.74
C ILE A 9 -28.12 0.77 42.82
N TYR A 10 -27.02 1.10 43.56
CA TYR A 10 -26.05 2.23 43.69
C TYR A 10 -24.72 1.63 44.28
N GLY A 11 -23.62 2.30 44.71
CA GLY A 11 -23.15 3.70 44.83
C GLY A 11 -21.63 3.68 45.23
N ASN A 12 -20.77 4.66 44.91
CA ASN A 12 -20.56 6.00 45.53
C ASN A 12 -20.15 5.95 47.04
N VAL A 13 -19.23 6.76 47.60
CA VAL A 13 -18.79 8.16 47.35
C VAL A 13 -17.27 8.38 47.69
N ALA A 14 -16.69 9.52 47.27
CA ALA A 14 -15.40 10.11 47.71
C ALA A 14 -15.44 10.65 49.18
N SER A 15 -14.54 11.48 49.77
CA SER A 15 -13.47 12.41 49.34
C SER A 15 -12.65 12.93 50.56
N GLN A 16 -11.49 13.57 50.32
CA GLN A 16 -10.76 14.68 51.04
C GLN A 16 -11.17 15.08 52.50
N SER A 17 -10.32 15.59 53.43
CA SER A 17 -9.12 16.45 53.31
C SER A 17 -8.24 16.54 54.60
N SER A 18 -6.97 16.95 54.41
CA SER A 18 -6.00 17.62 55.34
C SER A 18 -6.40 18.14 56.74
N ASN A 19 -5.50 18.00 57.75
CA ASN A 19 -4.55 19.04 58.26
C ASN A 19 -4.21 19.00 59.78
N VAL A 20 -2.93 19.32 60.08
CA VAL A 20 -2.36 19.89 61.35
C VAL A 20 -2.31 19.05 62.64
N SER A 21 -1.10 18.97 63.20
CA SER A 21 -0.84 19.05 64.66
C SER A 21 0.61 19.52 64.91
N GLN A 22 0.78 20.55 65.75
CA GLN A 22 2.09 21.12 66.12
C GLN A 22 2.37 20.93 67.62
N GLY A 23 3.60 20.48 67.95
CA GLY A 23 4.20 20.57 69.29
C GLY A 23 3.72 19.54 70.33
N GLY A 24 4.57 19.05 71.23
CA GLY A 24 6.03 19.18 71.30
C GLY A 24 6.66 18.76 72.64
N ARG A 25 7.95 18.39 72.58
CA ARG A 25 8.95 18.29 73.67
C ARG A 25 8.85 17.20 74.77
N ARG A 26 9.90 16.36 74.77
CA ARG A 26 10.72 15.87 75.93
C ARG A 26 10.01 14.91 76.93
N ARG A 27 10.66 13.91 77.55
CA ARG A 27 12.10 13.54 77.71
C ARG A 27 12.22 12.08 78.24
N THR A 28 13.30 11.34 77.89
CA THR A 28 13.92 10.20 78.66
C THR A 28 13.08 8.94 78.99
N ARG A 29 13.61 7.70 79.11
CA ARG A 29 14.92 7.03 78.84
C ARG A 29 14.73 5.50 79.06
N SER A 30 15.51 4.64 78.38
CA SER A 30 15.55 3.15 78.50
C SER A 30 14.27 2.43 78.03
N GLU A 31 14.30 1.20 77.52
CA GLU A 31 15.34 0.14 77.51
C GLU A 31 15.35 -0.66 76.17
N PHE A 32 16.30 -1.59 75.99
CA PHE A 32 16.22 -2.69 74.99
C PHE A 32 14.98 -3.58 75.31
N GLU A 33 14.39 -4.42 74.45
CA GLU A 33 14.83 -5.14 73.24
C GLU A 33 13.58 -5.61 72.46
N GLY A 34 13.68 -5.98 71.17
CA GLY A 34 12.62 -6.72 70.47
C GLY A 34 12.23 -6.23 69.06
N ASP A 35 12.51 -7.08 68.08
CA ASP A 35 12.14 -7.07 66.65
C ASP A 35 11.28 -5.94 66.05
N THR A 36 11.75 -5.40 64.92
CA THR A 36 10.86 -4.95 63.85
C THR A 36 11.48 -5.22 62.49
N ASP A 37 10.77 -6.00 61.67
CA ASP A 37 11.19 -6.46 60.35
C ASP A 37 11.19 -5.30 59.33
N TYR A 38 12.37 -4.97 58.78
CA TYR A 38 12.54 -3.91 57.78
C TYR A 38 12.55 -4.49 56.36
N SER A 39 11.58 -4.07 55.54
CA SER A 39 11.46 -4.55 54.17
C SER A 39 12.72 -4.34 53.32
N SER A 40 13.02 -5.33 52.48
CA SER A 40 14.22 -5.40 51.64
C SER A 40 14.39 -4.21 50.68
N THR A 41 13.30 -3.52 50.32
CA THR A 41 13.30 -2.29 49.51
C THR A 41 13.87 -1.07 50.24
N THR A 42 13.66 -0.94 51.55
CA THR A 42 14.23 0.15 52.35
C THR A 42 15.73 -0.07 52.55
N ARG A 43 16.13 -1.33 52.83
CA ARG A 43 17.53 -1.73 52.95
C ARG A 43 18.32 -1.42 51.68
N ARG A 44 17.79 -1.79 50.51
CA ARG A 44 18.42 -1.54 49.20
C ARG A 44 18.51 -0.05 48.81
N ARG A 45 17.64 0.82 49.35
CA ARG A 45 17.74 2.28 49.19
C ARG A 45 18.75 2.93 50.14
N LEU A 46 18.84 2.47 51.39
CA LEU A 46 19.88 2.92 52.33
C LEU A 46 21.27 2.46 51.93
N GLU A 47 21.43 1.20 51.48
CA GLU A 47 22.70 0.67 50.93
C GLU A 47 23.14 1.42 49.67
N GLY A 48 22.20 2.00 48.91
CA GLY A 48 22.49 2.84 47.74
C GLY A 48 23.02 4.24 48.07
N MET A 49 22.79 4.77 49.28
CA MET A 49 23.25 6.11 49.68
C MET A 49 24.69 6.13 50.23
N TYR A 50 25.28 4.97 50.52
CA TYR A 50 26.59 4.86 51.17
C TYR A 50 27.64 4.06 50.36
N ARG A 51 27.45 3.91 49.04
CA ARG A 51 28.54 3.45 48.15
C ARG A 51 29.40 4.63 47.69
N PRO A 52 30.74 4.55 47.75
CA PRO A 52 31.61 5.58 47.22
C PRO A 52 31.37 5.82 45.73
N GLN A 53 31.25 7.08 45.33
CA GLN A 53 31.14 7.43 43.91
C GLN A 53 32.52 7.64 43.31
N TRP A 54 33.05 6.59 42.68
CA TRP A 54 34.34 6.65 42.01
C TRP A 54 34.32 7.59 40.79
N THR A 55 35.48 8.18 40.52
CA THR A 55 35.77 9.07 39.38
C THR A 55 37.12 8.70 38.78
N MET A 56 37.48 9.24 37.61
CA MET A 56 38.80 9.01 37.01
C MET A 56 39.96 9.56 37.88
N SER A 57 39.67 10.46 38.83
CA SER A 57 40.61 11.01 39.80
C SER A 57 40.63 10.27 41.15
N SER A 58 39.76 9.28 41.37
CA SER A 58 39.73 8.52 42.64
C SER A 58 41.01 7.72 42.84
N SER A 59 41.50 7.69 44.09
CA SER A 59 42.75 7.01 44.45
C SER A 59 42.62 5.50 44.30
N VAL A 60 43.72 4.86 43.92
CA VAL A 60 43.88 3.40 43.96
C VAL A 60 43.73 2.89 45.40
N GLU A 61 44.24 3.63 46.39
CA GLU A 61 44.14 3.30 47.81
C GLU A 61 42.68 3.26 48.29
N ASP A 62 41.90 4.30 47.99
CA ASP A 62 40.47 4.39 48.37
C ASP A 62 39.65 3.23 47.78
N ILE A 63 39.91 2.87 46.51
CA ILE A 63 39.17 1.82 45.79
C ILE A 63 39.56 0.43 46.29
N LEU A 64 40.82 0.23 46.68
CA LEU A 64 41.28 -1.06 47.20
C LEU A 64 40.87 -1.26 48.66
N LEU A 65 40.87 -0.20 49.47
CA LEU A 65 40.52 -0.23 50.90
C LEU A 65 39.03 0.06 51.19
N GLU A 66 38.18 0.14 50.15
CA GLU A 66 36.74 0.43 50.23
C GLU A 66 36.06 -0.26 51.44
N GLY A 67 35.56 0.55 52.38
CA GLY A 67 34.88 0.08 53.60
C GLY A 67 35.79 -0.24 54.80
N THR A 68 37.10 0.01 54.74
CA THR A 68 38.05 -0.23 55.84
C THR A 68 38.75 1.05 56.28
N THR A 69 38.89 1.26 57.60
CA THR A 69 39.54 2.44 58.17
C THR A 69 41.06 2.38 58.02
N ASN A 70 41.61 3.32 57.24
CA ASN A 70 43.01 3.75 57.11
C ASN A 70 44.08 2.71 57.55
N ARG A 71 44.19 1.61 56.80
CA ARG A 71 45.05 0.45 57.12
C ARG A 71 46.54 0.66 56.81
N THR A 72 46.88 1.69 56.05
CA THR A 72 48.24 2.04 55.62
C THR A 72 49.08 2.58 56.77
N ASP A 73 48.51 3.46 57.60
CA ASP A 73 49.13 4.03 58.81
C ASP A 73 49.09 3.09 60.03
N MET A 74 48.39 1.97 59.94
CA MET A 74 48.26 0.99 61.03
C MET A 74 49.63 0.39 61.40
N LYS A 75 49.92 0.26 62.70
CA LYS A 75 51.12 -0.45 63.15
C LYS A 75 50.99 -1.97 63.00
N LEU A 76 52.13 -2.65 62.82
CA LEU A 76 52.21 -4.09 62.61
C LEU A 76 51.51 -4.88 63.74
N ASN A 77 51.72 -4.53 65.01
CA ASN A 77 51.03 -5.21 66.11
C ASN A 77 49.50 -5.00 66.12
N ASP A 78 49.01 -3.85 65.66
CA ASP A 78 47.57 -3.59 65.54
C ASP A 78 46.97 -4.37 64.35
N PHE A 79 47.71 -4.51 63.27
CA PHE A 79 47.35 -5.37 62.13
C PHE A 79 47.31 -6.85 62.52
N LEU A 80 48.33 -7.34 63.24
CA LEU A 80 48.39 -8.72 63.74
C LEU A 80 47.24 -8.99 64.71
N ARG A 81 47.01 -8.10 65.68
CA ARG A 81 45.92 -8.22 66.65
C ARG A 81 44.53 -8.24 65.98
N SER A 82 44.34 -7.45 64.92
CA SER A 82 43.06 -7.36 64.20
C SER A 82 42.79 -8.51 63.21
N ASN A 83 43.82 -9.17 62.67
CA ASN A 83 43.65 -10.25 61.68
C ASN A 83 43.92 -11.67 62.23
N LEU A 84 44.78 -11.82 63.24
CA LEU A 84 45.20 -13.12 63.80
C LEU A 84 44.80 -13.31 65.28
N GLY A 85 44.23 -12.28 65.91
CA GLY A 85 44.07 -12.21 67.36
C GLY A 85 45.41 -12.00 68.07
N GLY A 86 45.37 -11.57 69.34
CA GLY A 86 46.57 -11.17 70.11
C GLY A 86 47.55 -12.28 70.50
N ARG A 87 47.65 -13.37 69.72
CA ARG A 87 48.58 -14.49 69.91
C ARG A 87 49.94 -14.27 69.25
N VAL A 88 50.04 -13.31 68.33
CA VAL A 88 51.27 -12.93 67.64
C VAL A 88 51.48 -11.44 67.80
N ALA A 89 52.66 -11.05 68.29
CA ALA A 89 53.13 -9.68 68.39
C ALA A 89 54.66 -9.66 68.19
N VAL A 90 55.17 -8.58 67.61
CA VAL A 90 56.61 -8.27 67.56
C VAL A 90 56.99 -7.31 68.68
N ASP A 91 58.27 -7.30 69.06
CA ASP A 91 58.79 -6.33 70.03
C ASP A 91 58.61 -4.89 69.54
N GLU A 92 58.63 -3.94 70.48
CA GLU A 92 58.26 -2.55 70.22
C GLU A 92 59.18 -1.86 69.20
N ASP A 93 60.46 -2.27 69.14
CA ASP A 93 61.46 -1.83 68.15
C ASP A 93 61.13 -2.27 66.71
N TYR A 94 60.38 -3.36 66.52
CA TYR A 94 59.96 -3.88 65.22
C TYR A 94 58.50 -3.53 64.88
N ASN A 95 57.80 -2.82 65.77
CA ASN A 95 56.39 -2.44 65.61
C ASN A 95 56.22 -1.20 64.70
N VAL A 96 56.59 -1.38 63.43
CA VAL A 96 56.55 -0.38 62.34
C VAL A 96 55.15 -0.23 61.72
N THR A 97 54.96 0.77 60.86
CA THR A 97 53.74 0.91 60.03
C THR A 97 53.63 -0.23 59.01
N MET A 98 52.39 -0.58 58.64
CA MET A 98 52.14 -1.62 57.64
C MET A 98 52.74 -1.29 56.27
N GLN A 99 52.79 -0.01 55.87
CA GLN A 99 53.54 0.41 54.67
C GLN A 99 55.01 -0.03 54.71
N ALA A 100 55.71 0.25 55.83
CA ALA A 100 57.12 -0.12 56.00
C ALA A 100 57.33 -1.64 56.11
N PHE A 101 56.42 -2.34 56.79
CA PHE A 101 56.45 -3.80 56.90
C PHE A 101 56.31 -4.49 55.54
N VAL A 102 55.32 -4.10 54.73
CA VAL A 102 55.03 -4.69 53.41
C VAL A 102 56.22 -4.58 52.44
N LEU A 103 57.05 -3.54 52.55
CA LEU A 103 58.24 -3.37 51.73
C LEU A 103 59.34 -4.40 52.02
N ARG A 104 59.54 -4.78 53.29
CA ARG A 104 60.59 -5.74 53.72
C ARG A 104 60.12 -6.60 54.91
N PRO A 105 59.16 -7.53 54.72
CA PRO A 105 58.55 -8.24 55.84
C PRO A 105 59.54 -9.10 56.65
N THR A 106 60.50 -9.70 55.95
CA THR A 106 61.59 -10.51 56.52
C THR A 106 62.61 -9.73 57.36
N MET A 107 62.52 -8.40 57.41
CA MET A 107 63.33 -7.56 58.30
C MET A 107 62.70 -7.43 59.70
N PHE A 108 61.39 -7.67 59.81
CA PHE A 108 60.62 -7.47 61.05
C PHE A 108 60.08 -8.78 61.62
N ILE A 109 59.87 -9.81 60.78
CA ILE A 109 59.46 -11.15 61.19
C ILE A 109 60.34 -12.17 60.47
N ASN A 110 61.22 -12.83 61.23
CA ASN A 110 62.13 -13.88 60.74
C ASN A 110 61.47 -15.27 60.68
N ASP A 111 60.32 -15.44 61.32
CA ASP A 111 59.56 -16.70 61.32
C ASP A 111 58.84 -16.89 59.98
N SER A 112 59.24 -17.90 59.22
CA SER A 112 58.69 -18.20 57.89
C SER A 112 57.25 -18.72 57.91
N GLU A 113 56.81 -19.36 59.00
CA GLU A 113 55.44 -19.88 59.13
C GLU A 113 54.48 -18.74 59.44
N ILE A 114 54.82 -17.89 60.42
CA ILE A 114 54.06 -16.68 60.75
C ILE A 114 54.03 -15.74 59.54
N LEU A 115 55.15 -15.56 58.83
CA LEU A 115 55.18 -14.72 57.64
C LEU A 115 54.36 -15.31 56.47
N GLY A 116 54.32 -16.63 56.32
CA GLY A 116 53.43 -17.32 55.38
C GLY A 116 51.94 -17.10 55.68
N ILE A 117 51.58 -17.08 56.97
CA ILE A 117 50.21 -16.76 57.41
C ILE A 117 49.89 -15.28 57.12
N ILE A 118 50.76 -14.34 57.47
CA ILE A 118 50.52 -12.91 57.26
C ILE A 118 50.39 -12.59 55.76
N THR A 119 51.29 -13.13 54.93
CA THR A 119 51.29 -12.88 53.48
C THR A 119 50.16 -13.57 52.73
N THR A 120 49.38 -14.46 53.36
CA THR A 120 48.15 -15.02 52.78
C THR A 120 46.88 -14.26 53.17
N LEU A 121 46.94 -13.31 54.12
CA LEU A 121 45.80 -12.47 54.50
C LEU A 121 45.35 -11.55 53.35
N PRO A 122 44.05 -11.45 53.04
CA PRO A 122 43.52 -10.49 52.05
C PRO A 122 43.92 -9.05 52.37
N SER A 123 43.83 -8.66 53.65
CA SER A 123 44.24 -7.34 54.16
C SER A 123 45.71 -6.99 53.86
N TYR A 124 46.61 -8.00 53.88
CA TYR A 124 48.01 -7.80 53.54
C TYR A 124 48.20 -7.68 52.02
N ARG A 125 47.51 -8.52 51.23
CA ARG A 125 47.56 -8.50 49.77
C ARG A 125 47.03 -7.21 49.15
N GLU A 126 46.07 -6.55 49.80
CA GLU A 126 45.58 -5.22 49.40
C GLU A 126 46.67 -4.16 49.58
N LEU A 127 47.34 -4.12 50.73
CA LEU A 127 48.46 -3.21 51.01
C LEU A 127 49.69 -3.48 50.13
N GLU A 128 50.00 -4.75 49.87
CA GLU A 128 51.04 -5.17 48.91
C GLU A 128 50.74 -4.69 47.49
N ALA A 129 49.48 -4.72 47.06
CA ALA A 129 49.06 -4.23 45.76
C ALA A 129 49.11 -2.70 45.67
N ILE A 130 48.75 -1.97 46.75
CA ILE A 130 48.84 -0.51 46.81
C ILE A 130 50.29 -0.05 46.69
N ASN A 131 51.21 -0.60 47.50
CA ASN A 131 52.63 -0.23 47.44
C ASN A 131 53.21 -0.50 46.04
N LYS A 132 52.96 -1.69 45.45
CA LYS A 132 53.42 -2.02 44.09
C LYS A 132 52.87 -1.07 43.03
N LEU A 133 51.60 -0.65 43.15
CA LEU A 133 51.00 0.30 42.22
C LEU A 133 51.59 1.70 42.38
N HIS A 134 51.89 2.14 43.61
CA HIS A 134 52.56 3.42 43.86
C HIS A 134 54.01 3.41 43.37
N ASP A 135 54.76 2.32 43.55
CA ASP A 135 56.11 2.12 42.99
C ASP A 135 56.11 2.16 41.45
N GLU A 136 55.08 1.58 40.81
CA GLU A 136 54.86 1.66 39.35
C GLU A 136 54.17 2.98 38.90
N GLY A 137 53.98 3.96 39.80
CA GLY A 137 53.48 5.31 39.48
C GLY A 137 51.96 5.44 39.25
N VAL A 138 51.17 4.46 39.70
CA VAL A 138 49.72 4.37 39.50
C VAL A 138 48.97 4.73 40.78
N PHE A 139 48.62 6.00 40.94
CA PHE A 139 47.94 6.53 42.12
C PHE A 139 46.42 6.67 41.95
N SER A 140 45.93 6.72 40.71
CA SER A 140 44.52 7.00 40.39
C SER A 140 43.91 6.03 39.38
N LEU A 141 42.58 5.93 39.38
CA LEU A 141 41.81 5.12 38.42
C LEU A 141 42.07 5.54 36.95
N GLY A 142 42.35 6.83 36.71
CA GLY A 142 42.75 7.36 35.40
C GLY A 142 44.13 6.90 34.95
N GLN A 143 45.09 6.76 35.87
CA GLN A 143 46.39 6.12 35.58
C GLN A 143 46.24 4.62 35.40
N TRP A 144 45.38 3.96 36.21
CA TRP A 144 45.04 2.55 36.03
C TRP A 144 44.50 2.26 34.62
N LYS A 145 43.75 3.18 33.98
CA LYS A 145 43.30 3.02 32.59
C LYS A 145 44.45 2.72 31.62
N VAL A 146 45.55 3.49 31.71
CA VAL A 146 46.68 3.46 30.76
C VAL A 146 47.84 2.55 31.20
N PHE A 147 47.81 2.08 32.44
CA PHE A 147 48.78 1.15 32.98
C PHE A 147 48.81 -0.18 32.20
N LYS A 148 49.98 -0.56 31.67
CA LYS A 148 50.13 -1.74 30.80
C LYS A 148 50.33 -3.04 31.59
N SER A 149 51.01 -2.99 32.73
CA SER A 149 51.44 -4.16 33.50
C SER A 149 50.36 -4.76 34.41
N LYS A 150 49.06 -4.65 34.06
CA LYS A 150 47.92 -5.10 34.91
C LYS A 150 47.93 -6.60 35.31
N ASN A 151 48.88 -7.38 34.81
CA ASN A 151 49.07 -8.79 35.16
C ASN A 151 50.10 -9.00 36.30
N THR A 152 50.88 -7.98 36.68
CA THR A 152 51.79 -8.03 37.86
C THR A 152 51.04 -7.81 39.18
N VAL A 153 49.85 -7.21 39.11
CA VAL A 153 48.99 -6.86 40.25
C VAL A 153 48.17 -8.07 40.71
N ALA A 154 48.04 -8.21 42.03
CA ALA A 154 47.25 -9.28 42.64
C ALA A 154 45.83 -9.37 42.06
N PRO A 155 45.30 -10.57 41.73
CA PRO A 155 44.01 -10.72 41.04
C PRO A 155 42.82 -10.02 41.72
N LEU A 156 42.78 -10.03 43.06
CA LEU A 156 41.75 -9.36 43.86
C LEU A 156 41.75 -7.83 43.65
N ALA A 157 42.93 -7.21 43.74
CA ALA A 157 43.10 -5.77 43.57
C ALA A 157 42.81 -5.33 42.13
N LYS A 158 43.30 -6.10 41.15
CA LYS A 158 42.96 -5.93 39.72
C LYS A 158 41.45 -6.00 39.47
N GLY A 159 40.76 -6.92 40.16
CA GLY A 159 39.31 -7.07 40.09
C GLY A 159 38.55 -5.83 40.59
N LYS A 160 38.88 -5.35 41.80
CA LYS A 160 38.30 -4.13 42.39
C LYS A 160 38.49 -2.91 41.47
N LEU A 161 39.72 -2.64 41.02
CA LEU A 161 40.03 -1.50 40.16
C LEU A 161 39.32 -1.57 38.79
N ASN A 162 39.19 -2.76 38.20
CA ASN A 162 38.45 -2.93 36.95
C ASN A 162 36.92 -2.77 37.13
N ALA A 163 36.36 -3.18 38.27
CA ALA A 163 34.95 -2.97 38.59
C ALA A 163 34.63 -1.47 38.71
N ALA A 164 35.42 -0.73 39.50
CA ALA A 164 35.31 0.72 39.64
C ALA A 164 35.46 1.43 38.29
N PHE A 165 36.47 1.06 37.48
CA PHE A 165 36.68 1.61 36.14
C PHE A 165 35.47 1.40 35.21
N THR A 166 34.87 0.21 35.25
CA THR A 166 33.69 -0.13 34.43
C THR A 166 32.45 0.68 34.85
N GLU A 167 32.28 0.93 36.16
CA GLU A 167 31.20 1.78 36.66
C GLU A 167 31.36 3.24 36.20
N VAL A 168 32.57 3.80 36.32
CA VAL A 168 32.87 5.16 35.86
C VAL A 168 32.62 5.31 34.35
N LEU A 169 33.04 4.34 33.54
CA LEU A 169 32.76 4.36 32.10
C LEU A 169 31.27 4.32 31.76
N ARG A 170 30.46 3.53 32.48
CA ARG A 170 29.00 3.51 32.26
C ARG A 170 28.35 4.86 32.59
N LYS A 171 28.72 5.47 33.73
CA LYS A 171 28.21 6.78 34.14
C LYS A 171 28.63 7.90 33.19
N GLU A 172 29.90 7.91 32.77
CA GLU A 172 30.43 8.89 31.81
C GLU A 172 29.83 8.74 30.41
N LYS A 173 29.51 7.51 29.97
CA LYS A 173 28.76 7.28 28.73
C LYS A 173 27.34 7.83 28.84
N ALA A 174 26.61 7.50 29.91
CA ALA A 174 25.26 8.00 30.13
C ALA A 174 25.20 9.54 30.19
N ARG A 175 26.16 10.18 30.89
CA ARG A 175 26.29 11.65 30.95
C ARG A 175 26.45 12.26 29.55
N ARG A 176 27.28 11.67 28.69
CA ARG A 176 27.47 12.15 27.31
C ARG A 176 26.23 11.95 26.45
N GLU A 177 25.53 10.83 26.61
CA GLU A 177 24.27 10.58 25.90
C GLU A 177 23.19 11.58 26.32
N GLU A 178 23.12 11.95 27.60
CA GLU A 178 22.22 12.97 28.14
C GLU A 178 22.61 14.39 27.69
N GLU A 179 23.90 14.73 27.66
CA GLU A 179 24.41 16.02 27.15
C GLU A 179 24.22 16.16 25.63
N GLU A 180 24.42 15.09 24.86
CA GLU A 180 24.10 15.09 23.43
C GLU A 180 22.59 15.15 23.19
N LYS A 181 21.77 14.47 24.00
CA LYS A 181 20.31 14.57 23.94
C LYS A 181 19.87 16.02 24.20
N ALA A 182 20.34 16.65 25.28
CA ALA A 182 20.04 18.05 25.57
C ALA A 182 20.49 18.99 24.44
N ARG A 183 21.64 18.71 23.79
CA ARG A 183 22.10 19.46 22.61
C ARG A 183 21.19 19.28 21.39
N ARG A 184 20.74 18.05 21.12
CA ARG A 184 19.77 17.74 20.04
C ARG A 184 18.42 18.42 20.32
N ASP A 185 17.92 18.32 21.54
CA ASP A 185 16.67 18.94 21.98
C ASP A 185 16.73 20.47 21.81
N GLN A 186 17.83 21.11 22.22
CA GLN A 186 18.04 22.55 22.03
C GLN A 186 18.17 22.94 20.53
N GLN A 187 18.84 22.12 19.73
CA GLN A 187 18.97 22.36 18.28
C GLN A 187 17.63 22.18 17.56
N GLN A 188 16.79 21.23 17.99
CA GLN A 188 15.44 21.04 17.48
C GLN A 188 14.51 22.18 17.87
N ILE A 189 14.56 22.69 19.11
CA ILE A 189 13.82 23.89 19.52
C ILE A 189 14.22 25.09 18.65
N ASN A 190 15.53 25.28 18.40
CA ASN A 190 16.01 26.34 17.51
C ASN A 190 15.47 26.19 16.08
N LEU A 191 15.43 24.97 15.52
CA LEU A 191 14.82 24.69 14.21
C LEU A 191 13.31 24.97 14.21
N ASN A 192 12.57 24.49 15.20
CA ASN A 192 11.13 24.72 15.34
C ASN A 192 10.80 26.23 15.41
N LEU A 193 11.66 27.03 16.05
CA LEU A 193 11.51 28.48 16.12
C LEU A 193 11.82 29.21 14.80
N THR A 194 12.51 28.58 13.85
CA THR A 194 12.68 29.13 12.48
C THR A 194 11.47 28.90 11.57
N LEU A 195 10.47 28.10 11.99
CA LEU A 195 9.24 27.88 11.23
C LEU A 195 8.56 29.21 10.90
N SER A 196 8.10 29.36 9.65
CA SER A 196 7.42 30.59 9.23
C SER A 196 6.07 30.74 9.96
N ILE A 197 5.66 31.98 10.28
CA ILE A 197 4.36 32.23 10.94
C ILE A 197 3.19 31.66 10.13
N LYS A 198 3.33 31.64 8.81
CA LYS A 198 2.37 31.15 7.83
C LYS A 198 2.24 29.63 7.84
N ASP A 199 3.36 28.91 7.98
CA ASP A 199 3.36 27.46 8.13
C ASP A 199 2.93 27.04 9.54
N ALA A 200 3.24 27.85 10.56
CA ALA A 200 2.74 27.65 11.93
C ALA A 200 1.22 27.78 12.04
N ILE A 201 0.62 28.80 11.38
CA ILE A 201 -0.83 29.02 11.36
C ILE A 201 -1.56 27.97 10.52
N PHE A 202 -1.10 27.72 9.28
CA PHE A 202 -1.85 26.87 8.35
C PHE A 202 -1.43 25.39 8.37
N GLN A 203 -0.28 25.01 8.93
CA GLN A 203 0.20 23.62 9.06
C GLN A 203 0.14 22.80 7.75
N GLY A 204 0.42 23.44 6.61
CA GLY A 204 0.31 22.82 5.27
C GLY A 204 -1.12 22.50 4.82
N ARG A 205 -2.17 22.87 5.58
CA ARG A 205 -3.57 22.63 5.22
C ARG A 205 -3.97 23.46 4.00
N ALA A 206 -4.85 22.89 3.17
CA ALA A 206 -5.44 23.60 2.04
C ALA A 206 -6.35 24.74 2.56
N ARG A 207 -6.08 25.97 2.11
CA ARG A 207 -6.81 27.16 2.57
C ARG A 207 -8.24 27.15 2.04
N PHE A 208 -9.19 27.13 2.96
CA PHE A 208 -10.61 27.02 2.67
C PHE A 208 -11.13 28.20 1.81
N TYR A 209 -10.65 29.43 2.02
CA TYR A 209 -11.01 30.59 1.21
C TYR A 209 -10.60 30.49 -0.27
N LYS A 210 -9.61 29.64 -0.58
CA LYS A 210 -9.16 29.33 -1.96
C LYS A 210 -9.94 28.18 -2.61
N LYS A 211 -10.87 27.52 -1.90
CA LYS A 211 -11.78 26.54 -2.51
C LYS A 211 -12.68 27.27 -3.52
N LYS A 212 -13.04 26.59 -4.62
CA LYS A 212 -14.00 27.14 -5.58
C LYS A 212 -15.41 27.15 -4.98
N MET A 213 -16.18 28.15 -5.34
CA MET A 213 -17.57 28.32 -4.91
C MET A 213 -18.44 27.13 -5.32
N ASN A 214 -18.38 26.72 -6.60
CA ASN A 214 -19.17 25.59 -7.08
C ASN A 214 -18.81 24.28 -6.35
N ASP A 215 -17.52 23.98 -6.16
CA ASP A 215 -17.09 22.79 -5.42
C ASP A 215 -17.63 22.77 -3.97
N PHE A 216 -17.74 23.93 -3.32
CA PHE A 216 -18.36 24.07 -2.01
C PHE A 216 -19.89 23.89 -2.06
N LEU A 217 -20.58 24.55 -3.01
CA LEU A 217 -22.03 24.44 -3.16
C LEU A 217 -22.46 23.00 -3.50
N THR A 218 -21.70 22.29 -4.34
CA THR A 218 -21.93 20.88 -4.68
C THR A 218 -21.70 19.96 -3.48
N LEU A 219 -20.62 20.14 -2.71
CA LEU A 219 -20.26 19.21 -1.63
C LEU A 219 -21.04 19.44 -0.33
N GLU A 220 -21.36 20.69 0.02
CA GLU A 220 -21.89 21.05 1.35
C GLU A 220 -23.35 21.55 1.29
N LEU A 221 -23.89 21.81 0.10
CA LEU A 221 -25.20 22.45 -0.11
C LEU A 221 -26.03 21.78 -1.23
N ASP A 222 -25.78 20.50 -1.50
CA ASP A 222 -26.48 19.65 -2.47
C ASP A 222 -26.51 20.21 -3.91
N GLY A 223 -25.55 21.06 -4.28
CA GLY A 223 -25.51 21.74 -5.58
C GLY A 223 -26.43 22.94 -5.72
N ARG A 224 -27.14 23.36 -4.66
CA ARG A 224 -28.01 24.54 -4.69
C ARG A 224 -27.18 25.80 -5.00
N GLY A 225 -27.61 26.57 -6.01
CA GLY A 225 -26.94 27.79 -6.46
C GLY A 225 -25.69 27.59 -7.33
N VAL A 226 -25.35 26.36 -7.74
CA VAL A 226 -24.28 26.11 -8.70
C VAL A 226 -24.65 26.68 -10.07
N ALA A 227 -23.74 27.47 -10.66
CA ALA A 227 -23.88 27.98 -12.01
C ALA A 227 -22.56 27.87 -12.79
N ASP A 228 -22.62 27.53 -14.07
CA ASP A 228 -21.43 27.30 -14.90
C ASP A 228 -20.57 28.54 -15.12
N THR A 229 -21.19 29.72 -15.09
CA THR A 229 -20.51 31.02 -15.09
C THR A 229 -19.58 31.22 -13.89
N ASN A 230 -19.87 30.56 -12.76
CA ASN A 230 -19.16 30.74 -11.50
C ASN A 230 -18.04 29.70 -11.24
N ARG A 231 -17.71 28.84 -12.22
CA ARG A 231 -16.68 27.78 -12.11
C ARG A 231 -15.28 28.24 -11.68
N ARG A 232 -14.96 29.54 -11.74
CA ARG A 232 -13.67 30.13 -11.30
C ARG A 232 -13.78 31.02 -10.05
N VAL A 233 -14.98 31.21 -9.49
CA VAL A 233 -15.20 32.03 -8.29
C VAL A 233 -14.64 31.30 -7.07
N LEU A 234 -13.85 32.00 -6.26
CA LEU A 234 -13.32 31.48 -5.00
C LEU A 234 -14.20 31.91 -3.83
N LEU A 235 -14.21 31.13 -2.75
CA LEU A 235 -15.04 31.45 -1.59
C LEU A 235 -14.76 32.85 -0.99
N LYS A 236 -13.50 33.30 -0.98
CA LYS A 236 -13.16 34.69 -0.57
C LYS A 236 -13.81 35.80 -1.41
N GLU A 237 -14.21 35.52 -2.66
CA GLU A 237 -14.88 36.51 -3.51
C GLU A 237 -16.41 36.34 -3.44
N PHE A 238 -16.89 35.10 -3.29
CA PHE A 238 -18.30 34.79 -3.06
C PHE A 238 -18.83 35.43 -1.77
N PHE A 239 -18.18 35.19 -0.63
CA PHE A 239 -18.67 35.66 0.68
C PHE A 239 -18.59 37.18 0.88
N LYS A 240 -17.90 37.93 0.01
CA LYS A 240 -17.98 39.40 -0.01
C LYS A 240 -19.34 39.90 -0.47
N GLU A 241 -19.91 39.27 -1.50
CA GLU A 241 -21.15 39.70 -2.13
C GLU A 241 -21.91 38.50 -2.74
N PRO A 242 -22.53 37.62 -1.92
CA PRO A 242 -23.13 36.38 -2.41
C PRO A 242 -24.22 36.57 -3.49
N ALA A 243 -24.98 37.68 -3.40
CA ALA A 243 -26.06 38.04 -4.35
C ALA A 243 -25.55 38.36 -5.76
N ARG A 244 -24.26 38.64 -5.92
CA ARG A 244 -23.62 38.83 -7.23
C ARG A 244 -23.41 37.52 -7.99
N TYR A 245 -23.40 36.37 -7.29
CA TYR A 245 -23.12 35.07 -7.88
C TYR A 245 -24.32 34.13 -7.87
N ILE A 246 -25.19 34.25 -6.86
CA ILE A 246 -26.49 33.57 -6.79
C ILE A 246 -27.57 34.64 -6.90
N HIS A 247 -28.10 34.82 -8.11
CA HIS A 247 -29.11 35.86 -8.40
C HIS A 247 -30.53 35.49 -7.92
N ASP A 248 -30.81 34.21 -7.70
CA ASP A 248 -32.06 33.77 -7.10
C ASP A 248 -32.07 34.10 -5.59
N ALA A 249 -32.87 35.09 -5.22
CA ALA A 249 -32.98 35.57 -3.85
C ALA A 249 -33.66 34.56 -2.89
N GLY A 250 -34.47 33.63 -3.42
CA GLY A 250 -35.07 32.55 -2.63
C GLY A 250 -34.01 31.52 -2.25
N VAL A 251 -33.34 30.95 -3.26
CA VAL A 251 -32.26 29.97 -3.11
C VAL A 251 -31.12 30.53 -2.24
N LEU A 252 -30.73 31.80 -2.44
CA LEU A 252 -29.69 32.41 -1.62
C LEU A 252 -30.12 32.58 -0.15
N ASN A 253 -31.39 32.91 0.12
CA ASN A 253 -31.90 33.03 1.49
C ASN A 253 -32.05 31.68 2.19
N GLU A 254 -32.35 30.60 1.45
CA GLU A 254 -32.32 29.24 1.99
C GLU A 254 -30.89 28.80 2.30
N ILE A 255 -29.96 28.98 1.36
CA ILE A 255 -28.54 28.69 1.56
C ILE A 255 -27.99 29.42 2.78
N LYS A 256 -28.27 30.73 2.94
CA LYS A 256 -27.81 31.54 4.08
C LYS A 256 -28.31 31.07 5.45
N LYS A 257 -29.43 30.34 5.50
CA LYS A 257 -29.96 29.74 6.75
C LYS A 257 -29.29 28.41 7.10
N THR A 258 -28.52 27.82 6.19
CA THR A 258 -27.83 26.54 6.45
C THR A 258 -26.63 26.73 7.36
N ASP A 259 -26.48 25.81 8.30
CA ASP A 259 -25.32 25.71 9.20
C ASP A 259 -24.00 25.49 8.43
N ALA A 260 -24.05 24.79 7.28
CA ALA A 260 -22.92 24.65 6.37
C ALA A 260 -22.44 26.00 5.78
N TYR A 261 -23.35 26.85 5.31
CA TYR A 261 -23.02 28.20 4.84
C TYR A 261 -22.47 29.07 5.97
N LEU A 262 -23.08 29.06 7.16
CA LEU A 262 -22.65 29.89 8.30
C LEU A 262 -21.26 29.49 8.82
N ARG A 263 -20.95 28.19 8.87
CA ARG A 263 -19.58 27.70 9.15
C ARG A 263 -18.58 28.15 8.09
N ALA A 264 -18.94 28.02 6.82
CA ALA A 264 -18.06 28.36 5.71
C ALA A 264 -17.78 29.87 5.64
N GLU A 265 -18.78 30.72 5.83
CA GLU A 265 -18.59 32.18 5.88
C GLU A 265 -17.64 32.57 7.02
N ARG A 266 -17.83 31.98 8.21
CA ARG A 266 -16.96 32.21 9.36
C ARG A 266 -15.52 31.78 9.08
N ALA A 267 -15.31 30.56 8.61
CA ALA A 267 -13.97 30.02 8.32
C ALA A 267 -13.24 30.85 7.25
N VAL A 268 -13.93 31.29 6.20
CA VAL A 268 -13.35 32.16 5.16
C VAL A 268 -12.92 33.51 5.70
N ARG A 269 -13.75 34.12 6.57
CA ARG A 269 -13.45 35.38 7.23
C ARG A 269 -12.23 35.25 8.14
N GLU A 270 -12.22 34.23 9.00
CA GLU A 270 -11.12 33.91 9.91
C GLU A 270 -9.79 33.66 9.16
N GLU A 271 -9.78 32.89 8.06
CA GLU A 271 -8.57 32.71 7.24
C GLU A 271 -8.12 33.98 6.50
N MET A 272 -9.06 34.86 6.12
CA MET A 272 -8.73 36.14 5.49
C MET A 272 -8.09 37.13 6.48
N ASP A 273 -8.61 37.18 7.71
CA ASP A 273 -8.02 37.99 8.80
C ASP A 273 -6.64 37.45 9.18
N MET A 274 -6.47 36.13 9.30
CA MET A 274 -5.16 35.48 9.49
C MET A 274 -4.16 35.79 8.35
N GLU A 275 -4.56 35.77 7.08
CA GLU A 275 -3.66 36.13 5.98
C GLU A 275 -3.34 37.63 5.91
N LYS A 276 -4.22 38.50 6.43
CA LYS A 276 -3.91 39.91 6.60
C LYS A 276 -2.84 40.10 7.69
N ASP A 277 -3.06 39.53 8.86
CA ASP A 277 -2.11 39.59 9.98
C ASP A 277 -0.73 39.03 9.61
N ILE A 278 -0.68 37.94 8.84
CA ILE A 278 0.59 37.38 8.32
C ILE A 278 1.33 38.41 7.47
N LYS A 279 0.65 39.13 6.57
CA LYS A 279 1.30 40.15 5.72
C LYS A 279 1.78 41.34 6.54
N ASP A 280 0.98 41.77 7.52
CA ASP A 280 1.34 42.88 8.40
C ASP A 280 2.53 42.51 9.31
N LEU A 281 2.63 41.24 9.76
CA LEU A 281 3.80 40.71 10.47
C LEU A 281 5.02 40.52 9.55
N GLU A 282 4.85 40.00 8.33
CA GLU A 282 5.91 39.87 7.31
C GLU A 282 6.50 41.26 6.95
N TYR A 283 5.66 42.30 6.82
CA TYR A 283 6.07 43.69 6.59
C TYR A 283 6.91 44.26 7.74
N ASN A 284 6.59 43.88 8.98
CA ASN A 284 7.37 44.23 10.18
C ASN A 284 8.60 43.32 10.42
N HIS A 285 8.99 42.50 9.44
CA HIS A 285 10.10 41.53 9.51
C HIS A 285 9.93 40.40 10.54
N LEU A 286 8.70 40.11 10.98
CA LEU A 286 8.38 39.07 11.98
C LEU A 286 7.86 37.78 11.32
N SER A 287 8.56 37.30 10.29
CA SER A 287 8.10 36.18 9.44
C SER A 287 8.24 34.78 10.04
N THR A 288 8.81 34.63 11.25
CA THR A 288 9.04 33.34 11.94
C THR A 288 8.45 33.30 13.34
N LEU A 289 8.28 32.11 13.92
CA LEU A 289 7.88 31.95 15.33
C LEU A 289 8.87 32.61 16.31
N LEU A 290 10.18 32.62 16.00
CA LEU A 290 11.16 33.41 16.74
C LEU A 290 10.84 34.91 16.67
N GLY A 291 10.52 35.44 15.48
CA GLY A 291 10.05 36.81 15.31
C GLY A 291 8.81 37.11 16.16
N TRP A 292 7.79 36.24 16.09
CA TRP A 292 6.59 36.35 16.94
C TRP A 292 6.93 36.33 18.45
N SER A 293 7.86 35.50 18.89
CA SER A 293 8.28 35.43 20.30
C SER A 293 8.86 36.77 20.79
N LEU A 294 9.62 37.46 19.93
CA LEU A 294 10.32 38.72 20.21
C LEU A 294 9.47 39.97 19.90
N ALA A 295 8.28 39.81 19.32
CA ALA A 295 7.41 40.91 18.94
C ALA A 295 6.96 41.75 20.15
N THR A 296 6.91 43.08 19.99
CA THR A 296 6.51 44.01 21.05
C THR A 296 5.04 43.84 21.44
N ALA A 297 4.69 44.27 22.65
CA ALA A 297 3.30 44.21 23.12
C ALA A 297 2.32 44.98 22.22
N GLU A 298 2.79 46.07 21.60
CA GLU A 298 2.03 46.87 20.62
C GLU A 298 1.73 46.08 19.34
N ILE A 299 2.72 45.40 18.76
CA ILE A 299 2.52 44.54 17.59
C ILE A 299 1.63 43.33 17.95
N LYS A 300 1.81 42.72 19.13
CA LYS A 300 0.94 41.64 19.63
C LYS A 300 -0.49 42.08 19.99
N ALA A 301 -0.76 43.38 19.99
CA ALA A 301 -2.09 43.96 20.17
C ALA A 301 -2.74 44.37 18.83
N SER A 302 -1.98 44.55 17.75
CA SER A 302 -2.51 44.86 16.42
C SER A 302 -2.98 43.63 15.62
N VAL A 303 -2.56 42.43 16.02
CA VAL A 303 -2.91 41.14 15.41
C VAL A 303 -4.27 40.64 15.95
N HIS A 304 -5.11 40.04 15.10
CA HIS A 304 -6.42 39.52 15.51
C HIS A 304 -6.28 38.38 16.52
N ASP A 305 -7.20 38.30 17.49
CA ASP A 305 -7.11 37.37 18.62
C ASP A 305 -7.06 35.89 18.18
N ILE A 306 -7.68 35.53 17.05
CA ILE A 306 -7.58 34.17 16.50
C ILE A 306 -6.16 33.85 16.03
N THR A 307 -5.56 34.71 15.20
CA THR A 307 -4.17 34.59 14.72
C THR A 307 -3.19 34.54 15.90
N LYS A 308 -3.40 35.42 16.89
CA LYS A 308 -2.62 35.48 18.12
C LYS A 308 -2.66 34.15 18.88
N ARG A 309 -3.85 33.58 19.13
CA ARG A 309 -4.00 32.29 19.80
C ARG A 309 -3.30 31.16 19.05
N PHE A 310 -3.38 31.13 17.72
CA PHE A 310 -2.67 30.14 16.90
C PHE A 310 -1.15 30.28 16.99
N LEU A 311 -0.62 31.51 16.90
CA LEU A 311 0.82 31.78 17.01
C LEU A 311 1.36 31.53 18.42
N ASP A 312 0.62 31.89 19.47
CA ASP A 312 1.01 31.60 20.86
C ASP A 312 0.95 30.08 21.14
N ALA A 313 -0.07 29.36 20.66
CA ALA A 313 -0.13 27.91 20.77
C ALA A 313 1.00 27.20 19.99
N ALA A 314 1.29 27.66 18.77
CA ALA A 314 2.39 27.13 17.96
C ALA A 314 3.76 27.45 18.57
N LEU A 315 3.91 28.61 19.22
CA LEU A 315 5.13 28.98 19.95
C LEU A 315 5.32 28.11 21.20
N GLU A 316 4.26 27.85 21.98
CA GLU A 316 4.34 26.93 23.11
C GLU A 316 4.59 25.48 22.68
N GLU A 317 4.11 25.05 21.51
CA GLU A 317 4.45 23.74 20.95
C GLU A 317 5.90 23.69 20.43
N ALA A 318 6.39 24.76 19.78
CA ALA A 318 7.76 24.86 19.28
C ALA A 318 8.81 24.92 20.41
N LYS A 319 8.44 25.46 21.59
CA LYS A 319 9.27 25.49 22.80
C LYS A 319 9.37 24.15 23.51
N LYS A 320 8.38 23.27 23.35
CA LYS A 320 8.53 21.89 23.83
C LYS A 320 9.63 21.25 22.97
N PRO A 321 10.61 20.55 23.55
CA PRO A 321 11.36 19.59 22.78
C PRO A 321 10.32 18.63 22.23
N THR A 322 10.12 18.64 20.90
CA THR A 322 9.13 17.78 20.26
C THR A 322 9.43 16.37 20.72
N THR A 323 8.42 15.65 21.23
CA THR A 323 8.53 14.21 21.45
C THR A 323 8.54 13.52 20.08
N THR A 324 9.57 13.82 19.28
CA THR A 324 10.08 12.96 18.24
C THR A 324 10.38 11.67 18.97
N ILE A 325 9.45 10.72 18.87
CA ILE A 325 9.64 9.36 19.35
C ILE A 325 10.97 8.93 18.75
N ALA A 326 11.97 8.74 19.62
CA ALA A 326 13.32 8.41 19.18
C ALA A 326 13.22 7.25 18.19
N PRO A 327 13.92 7.31 17.04
CA PRO A 327 13.78 6.30 16.00
C PRO A 327 13.93 4.93 16.63
N ILE A 328 12.90 4.10 16.49
CA ILE A 328 12.88 2.78 17.12
C ILE A 328 13.90 1.94 16.35
N GLU A 329 15.00 1.59 17.02
CA GLU A 329 15.96 0.63 16.49
C GLU A 329 15.27 -0.74 16.49
N MET A 330 15.14 -1.33 15.31
CA MET A 330 14.51 -2.64 15.13
C MET A 330 15.62 -3.69 15.10
N GLU A 331 16.02 -4.13 16.30
CA GLU A 331 16.97 -5.22 16.49
C GLU A 331 16.49 -6.49 15.76
N GLY A 332 17.41 -7.25 15.17
CA GLY A 332 17.11 -8.41 14.33
C GLY A 332 16.61 -8.10 12.90
N PHE A 333 15.78 -7.07 12.72
CA PHE A 333 15.05 -6.84 11.46
C PHE A 333 15.94 -6.63 10.22
N TYR A 334 17.15 -6.07 10.35
CA TYR A 334 18.11 -5.99 9.24
C TYR A 334 18.47 -7.40 8.74
N GLU A 335 18.90 -8.26 9.66
CA GLU A 335 19.35 -9.62 9.35
C GLU A 335 18.17 -10.51 8.92
N SER A 336 16.96 -10.25 9.41
CA SER A 336 15.73 -10.94 8.98
C SER A 336 15.43 -10.73 7.50
N VAL A 337 15.43 -9.46 7.06
CA VAL A 337 15.21 -9.11 5.65
C VAL A 337 16.41 -9.51 4.78
N TYR A 338 17.64 -9.35 5.27
CA TYR A 338 18.86 -9.69 4.54
C TYR A 338 19.01 -11.22 4.34
N ASN A 339 18.77 -12.03 5.37
CA ASN A 339 18.92 -13.48 5.31
C ASN A 339 17.63 -14.22 4.89
N ALA A 340 16.64 -13.49 4.34
CA ALA A 340 15.36 -14.07 3.91
C ALA A 340 15.56 -15.31 3.02
N SER A 341 14.86 -16.40 3.38
CA SER A 341 15.08 -17.72 2.78
C SER A 341 14.46 -17.84 1.39
N TRP A 342 15.20 -18.46 0.47
CA TRP A 342 14.76 -18.64 -0.92
C TRP A 342 14.03 -19.96 -1.12
N HIS A 343 12.94 -19.89 -1.88
CA HIS A 343 12.29 -21.03 -2.53
C HIS A 343 11.96 -20.65 -3.98
N HIS A 344 11.67 -21.63 -4.82
CA HIS A 344 11.15 -21.39 -6.17
C HIS A 344 10.16 -22.46 -6.60
N VAL A 345 9.23 -22.09 -7.47
CA VAL A 345 8.24 -22.99 -8.07
C VAL A 345 8.59 -23.19 -9.53
N VAL A 346 8.75 -24.45 -9.92
CA VAL A 346 8.92 -24.85 -11.32
C VAL A 346 7.69 -25.60 -11.82
N GLU A 347 7.31 -25.33 -13.05
CA GLU A 347 6.33 -26.09 -13.81
C GLU A 347 7.05 -27.23 -14.53
N VAL A 348 6.64 -28.48 -14.28
CA VAL A 348 7.25 -29.69 -14.84
C VAL A 348 6.35 -30.28 -15.94
N PRO A 349 6.82 -30.41 -17.18
CA PRO A 349 6.03 -30.99 -18.27
C PRO A 349 5.82 -32.50 -18.07
N GLY A 350 4.55 -32.92 -18.10
CA GLY A 350 4.11 -34.31 -17.92
C GLY A 350 2.74 -34.57 -18.59
N GLY A 351 2.38 -35.84 -18.76
CA GLY A 351 1.11 -36.25 -19.39
C GLY A 351 -0.13 -36.00 -18.51
N GLU A 352 -1.29 -35.80 -19.15
CA GLU A 352 -2.60 -35.43 -18.57
C GLU A 352 -2.66 -34.20 -17.63
N GLY A 353 -1.53 -33.56 -17.31
CA GLY A 353 -1.50 -32.24 -16.68
C GLY A 353 -0.10 -31.77 -16.32
N THR A 354 0.17 -30.48 -16.51
CA THR A 354 1.45 -29.87 -16.11
C THR A 354 1.50 -29.67 -14.59
N GLY A 355 2.42 -30.37 -13.93
CA GLY A 355 2.62 -30.29 -12.48
C GLY A 355 3.42 -29.07 -12.07
N MET A 356 3.28 -28.63 -10.82
CA MET A 356 4.11 -27.57 -10.22
C MET A 356 4.81 -28.11 -8.97
N GLU A 357 6.13 -27.94 -8.91
CA GLU A 357 6.98 -28.37 -7.80
C GLU A 357 7.57 -27.17 -7.08
N VAL A 358 7.47 -27.15 -5.74
CA VAL A 358 8.22 -26.21 -4.90
C VAL A 358 9.60 -26.81 -4.61
N ARG A 359 10.64 -26.01 -4.78
CA ARG A 359 12.04 -26.36 -4.54
C ARG A 359 12.68 -25.35 -3.61
N GLU A 360 13.53 -25.81 -2.71
CA GLU A 360 14.30 -24.94 -1.81
C GLU A 360 15.45 -24.26 -2.55
N GLY A 361 15.88 -23.11 -2.04
CA GLY A 361 16.96 -22.32 -2.60
C GLY A 361 16.54 -21.43 -3.79
N LYS A 362 17.51 -20.63 -4.24
CA LYS A 362 17.37 -19.75 -5.40
C LYS A 362 17.40 -20.59 -6.69
N PRO A 363 16.59 -20.28 -7.72
CA PRO A 363 16.61 -21.06 -8.96
C PRO A 363 17.96 -20.93 -9.68
N PRO A 364 18.45 -21.97 -10.38
CA PRO A 364 19.72 -21.93 -11.11
C PRO A 364 19.78 -20.85 -12.20
N GLN A 365 18.62 -20.52 -12.79
CA GLN A 365 18.46 -19.51 -13.83
C GLN A 365 17.18 -18.70 -13.56
N SER A 366 17.30 -17.36 -13.61
CA SER A 366 16.15 -16.44 -13.59
C SER A 366 15.58 -16.27 -15.01
N TRP A 367 14.44 -15.60 -15.15
CA TRP A 367 13.88 -15.27 -16.46
C TRP A 367 14.84 -14.44 -17.31
N THR A 368 14.85 -14.72 -18.61
CA THR A 368 15.59 -13.94 -19.60
C THR A 368 14.71 -12.80 -20.11
N TYR A 369 15.33 -11.63 -20.31
CA TYR A 369 14.67 -10.45 -20.85
C TYR A 369 15.42 -9.93 -22.07
N LYS A 370 14.69 -9.66 -23.14
CA LYS A 370 15.21 -8.93 -24.30
C LYS A 370 14.94 -7.44 -24.11
N ALA A 371 15.96 -6.63 -24.39
CA ALA A 371 15.80 -5.19 -24.46
C ALA A 371 15.06 -4.83 -25.75
N VAL A 372 13.88 -4.25 -25.63
CA VAL A 372 13.11 -3.72 -26.76
C VAL A 372 13.08 -2.20 -26.62
N SER A 373 13.99 -1.57 -27.37
CA SER A 373 14.33 -0.14 -27.28
C SER A 373 14.70 0.30 -25.85
N ARG A 374 13.75 0.90 -25.11
CA ARG A 374 13.94 1.40 -23.73
C ARG A 374 13.22 0.55 -22.68
N THR A 375 12.57 -0.53 -23.09
CA THR A 375 11.77 -1.44 -22.25
C THR A 375 12.41 -2.82 -22.18
N LEU A 376 11.97 -3.63 -21.23
CA LEU A 376 12.31 -5.05 -21.13
C LEU A 376 11.07 -5.89 -21.41
N GLU A 377 11.22 -6.94 -22.21
CA GLU A 377 10.18 -7.95 -22.42
C GLU A 377 10.74 -9.34 -22.09
N LYS A 378 9.91 -10.21 -21.50
CA LYS A 378 10.28 -11.62 -21.24
C LYS A 378 10.65 -12.27 -22.58
N ASP A 379 11.74 -13.01 -22.60
CA ASP A 379 12.18 -13.70 -23.81
C ASP A 379 11.83 -15.20 -23.78
N ASP A 380 10.56 -15.48 -24.07
CA ASP A 380 9.98 -16.83 -24.09
C ASP A 380 10.55 -17.72 -25.21
N GLY A 381 11.31 -17.17 -26.16
CA GLY A 381 11.87 -17.90 -27.30
C GLY A 381 13.08 -18.79 -26.97
N VAL A 382 13.62 -18.68 -25.75
CA VAL A 382 14.86 -19.37 -25.31
C VAL A 382 14.56 -20.65 -24.52
N GLU A 383 13.32 -20.88 -24.09
CA GLU A 383 12.95 -22.03 -23.25
C GLU A 383 12.88 -23.34 -24.07
N GLN A 384 13.76 -24.29 -23.76
CA GLN A 384 13.75 -25.62 -24.40
C GLN A 384 12.47 -26.40 -24.06
N SER A 385 11.80 -26.92 -25.09
CA SER A 385 10.62 -27.78 -24.93
C SER A 385 10.97 -29.03 -24.11
N GLY A 386 10.35 -29.17 -22.93
CA GLY A 386 10.57 -30.30 -22.01
C GLY A 386 11.38 -29.97 -20.76
N ALA A 387 11.99 -28.77 -20.66
CA ALA A 387 12.67 -28.34 -19.43
C ALA A 387 11.67 -27.84 -18.36
N PRO A 388 11.94 -28.02 -17.06
CA PRO A 388 11.17 -27.38 -15.99
C PRO A 388 11.24 -25.86 -16.08
N ARG A 389 10.08 -25.19 -16.09
CA ARG A 389 9.96 -23.74 -16.29
C ARG A 389 9.84 -23.00 -14.96
N LEU A 390 10.66 -21.99 -14.72
CA LEU A 390 10.50 -21.13 -13.53
C LEU A 390 9.20 -20.33 -13.63
N ARG A 391 8.32 -20.50 -12.63
CA ARG A 391 7.04 -19.77 -12.52
C ARG A 391 7.03 -18.75 -11.39
N LEU A 392 7.73 -19.03 -10.30
CA LEU A 392 7.74 -18.14 -9.14
C LEU A 392 9.05 -18.28 -8.37
N MET A 393 9.59 -17.18 -7.84
CA MET A 393 10.56 -17.22 -6.74
C MET A 393 9.89 -16.69 -5.48
N VAL A 394 10.29 -17.16 -4.31
CA VAL A 394 9.69 -16.80 -3.03
C VAL A 394 10.77 -16.51 -2.02
N LEU A 395 10.66 -15.35 -1.37
CA LEU A 395 11.52 -14.94 -0.26
C LEU A 395 10.71 -14.92 1.03
N THR A 396 11.10 -15.71 2.03
CA THR A 396 10.41 -15.78 3.33
C THR A 396 11.29 -15.12 4.40
N SER A 397 10.79 -14.06 5.04
CA SER A 397 11.45 -13.30 6.12
C SER A 397 10.85 -13.65 7.48
N ASP A 398 11.69 -13.88 8.50
CA ASP A 398 11.22 -14.34 9.83
C ASP A 398 10.46 -13.25 10.60
N ASP A 399 10.90 -11.99 10.50
CA ASP A 399 10.26 -10.81 11.12
C ASP A 399 9.33 -10.06 10.14
N GLU A 400 8.84 -10.74 9.11
CA GLU A 400 8.00 -10.19 8.03
C GLU A 400 8.74 -9.15 7.15
N TRP A 401 7.97 -8.31 6.45
CA TRP A 401 8.48 -7.25 5.55
C TRP A 401 7.98 -5.87 6.01
N PRO A 402 8.59 -4.75 5.56
CA PRO A 402 8.07 -3.40 5.85
C PRO A 402 6.59 -3.20 5.47
N TYR A 403 6.13 -3.94 4.46
CA TYR A 403 4.72 -4.13 4.14
C TYR A 403 4.32 -5.61 4.24
N THR A 404 3.73 -6.00 5.37
CA THR A 404 3.03 -7.27 5.50
C THR A 404 1.54 -7.09 5.25
N TRP A 405 0.97 -7.88 4.34
CA TRP A 405 -0.49 -8.02 4.23
C TRP A 405 -0.96 -9.12 5.19
N LYS A 406 -1.93 -8.79 6.06
CA LYS A 406 -2.55 -9.70 7.01
C LYS A 406 -3.83 -10.30 6.45
N ASN A 407 -4.02 -11.60 6.65
CA ASN A 407 -5.21 -12.35 6.24
C ASN A 407 -5.60 -13.35 7.34
N ASP A 408 -6.83 -13.31 7.85
CA ASP A 408 -7.42 -14.27 8.80
C ASP A 408 -6.45 -14.95 9.78
N GLY A 409 -5.70 -14.12 10.54
CA GLY A 409 -4.78 -14.58 11.59
C GLY A 409 -3.42 -15.10 11.11
N ARG A 410 -3.14 -15.11 9.80
CA ARG A 410 -1.80 -15.37 9.24
C ARG A 410 -1.16 -14.09 8.71
N ASN A 411 0.07 -13.85 9.12
CA ASN A 411 0.95 -12.86 8.49
C ASN A 411 1.63 -13.57 7.31
N ILE A 412 1.49 -13.04 6.09
CA ILE A 412 2.18 -13.61 4.93
C ILE A 412 3.61 -13.06 4.92
N SER A 413 4.56 -13.85 5.42
CA SER A 413 6.00 -13.58 5.40
C SER A 413 6.65 -13.84 4.03
N ASP A 414 5.93 -14.49 3.12
CA ASP A 414 6.37 -14.75 1.74
C ASP A 414 6.21 -13.50 0.85
N CYS A 415 7.32 -13.07 0.23
CA CYS A 415 7.35 -12.16 -0.90
C CYS A 415 7.38 -12.98 -2.20
N TYR A 416 6.29 -12.92 -3.00
CA TYR A 416 6.13 -13.70 -4.22
C TYR A 416 6.63 -12.94 -5.45
N VAL A 417 7.71 -13.41 -6.07
CA VAL A 417 8.39 -12.78 -7.20
C VAL A 417 8.06 -13.55 -8.47
N ASP A 418 7.20 -12.96 -9.31
CA ASP A 418 6.95 -13.39 -10.68
C ASP A 418 7.89 -12.67 -11.68
N CYS A 419 7.71 -12.94 -12.97
CA CYS A 419 8.52 -12.34 -14.03
C CYS A 419 8.31 -10.82 -14.20
N GLU A 420 7.16 -10.25 -13.79
CA GLU A 420 6.93 -8.80 -13.82
C GLU A 420 7.60 -8.12 -12.63
N VAL A 421 7.60 -8.74 -11.44
CA VAL A 421 8.35 -8.25 -10.27
C VAL A 421 9.86 -8.28 -10.51
N GLU A 422 10.40 -9.36 -11.09
CA GLU A 422 11.82 -9.42 -11.48
C GLU A 422 12.14 -8.39 -12.58
N ARG A 423 11.24 -8.17 -13.56
CA ARG A 423 11.43 -7.14 -14.60
C ARG A 423 11.61 -5.74 -14.00
N VAL A 424 10.82 -5.38 -12.98
CA VAL A 424 10.95 -4.11 -12.27
C VAL A 424 12.34 -3.98 -11.64
N TRP A 425 12.85 -5.05 -11.01
CA TRP A 425 14.21 -5.04 -10.47
C TRP A 425 15.26 -4.88 -11.57
N GLN A 426 15.16 -5.58 -12.71
CA GLN A 426 16.13 -5.43 -13.80
C GLN A 426 16.18 -4.00 -14.36
N ILE A 427 15.04 -3.30 -14.45
CA ILE A 427 14.99 -1.87 -14.83
C ILE A 427 15.71 -0.99 -13.78
N VAL A 428 15.43 -1.20 -12.49
CA VAL A 428 16.07 -0.46 -11.40
C VAL A 428 17.58 -0.72 -11.37
N LYS A 429 18.00 -1.98 -11.49
CA LYS A 429 19.40 -2.41 -11.53
C LYS A 429 20.18 -1.75 -12.65
N GLY A 430 19.64 -1.73 -13.88
CA GLY A 430 20.30 -1.06 -15.01
C GLY A 430 20.53 0.44 -14.78
N ASN A 431 19.64 1.11 -14.04
CA ASN A 431 19.80 2.50 -13.63
C ASN A 431 20.81 2.68 -12.49
N LEU A 432 20.90 1.75 -11.54
CA LEU A 432 21.95 1.75 -10.50
C LEU A 432 23.34 1.60 -11.14
N THR A 433 23.51 0.64 -12.06
CA THR A 433 24.78 0.47 -12.78
C THR A 433 25.20 1.75 -13.49
N GLY A 434 24.27 2.45 -14.16
CA GLY A 434 24.56 3.74 -14.78
C GLY A 434 24.87 4.88 -13.79
N LEU A 435 24.29 4.86 -12.59
CA LEU A 435 24.54 5.84 -11.53
C LEU A 435 25.96 5.74 -10.96
N PHE A 436 26.49 4.52 -10.82
CA PHE A 436 27.81 4.31 -10.22
C PHE A 436 28.95 4.21 -11.24
N SER A 437 28.67 3.88 -12.51
CA SER A 437 29.67 3.88 -13.59
C SER A 437 29.98 5.27 -14.18
N ALA A 438 29.39 6.35 -13.68
CA ALA A 438 29.58 7.70 -14.19
C ALA A 438 30.92 8.31 -13.73
N TYR A 439 31.88 8.46 -14.65
CA TYR A 439 33.17 9.11 -14.38
C TYR A 439 33.01 10.56 -13.89
N GLU A 440 33.93 11.00 -13.03
CA GLU A 440 34.02 12.41 -12.60
C GLU A 440 34.06 13.34 -13.82
N GLY A 441 33.16 14.33 -13.83
CA GLY A 441 32.97 15.26 -14.94
C GLY A 441 31.81 14.91 -15.90
N THR A 442 31.27 13.69 -15.87
CA THR A 442 30.05 13.35 -16.64
C THR A 442 28.78 13.71 -15.86
N LYS A 443 27.86 14.46 -16.48
CA LYS A 443 26.60 14.90 -15.86
C LYS A 443 25.52 13.81 -15.94
N TYR A 444 25.82 12.61 -15.45
CA TYR A 444 24.82 11.55 -15.34
C TYR A 444 23.78 11.92 -14.28
N ILE A 445 22.50 11.92 -14.67
CA ILE A 445 21.38 12.14 -13.76
C ILE A 445 20.67 10.78 -13.63
N PRO A 446 20.67 10.15 -12.43
CA PRO A 446 19.95 8.89 -12.24
C PRO A 446 18.49 9.07 -12.62
N LYS A 447 17.96 8.11 -13.39
CA LYS A 447 16.55 8.07 -13.71
C LYS A 447 15.76 7.81 -12.44
N ARG A 448 14.65 8.51 -12.30
CA ARG A 448 13.70 8.35 -11.21
C ARG A 448 12.54 7.53 -11.75
N HIS A 449 12.05 6.55 -11.00
CA HIS A 449 11.03 5.63 -11.52
C HIS A 449 9.69 5.84 -10.84
N VAL A 450 8.60 5.68 -11.60
CA VAL A 450 7.24 5.54 -11.05
C VAL A 450 6.72 4.17 -11.46
N LEU A 451 6.64 3.26 -10.49
CA LEU A 451 6.05 1.93 -10.65
C LEU A 451 4.53 2.03 -10.46
N ILE A 452 3.82 1.91 -11.56
CA ILE A 452 2.36 1.98 -11.61
C ILE A 452 1.79 0.60 -11.87
N GLY A 453 0.70 0.25 -11.19
CA GLY A 453 -0.05 -0.96 -11.50
C GLY A 453 -1.33 -1.06 -10.68
N THR A 454 -2.19 -2.00 -11.06
CA THR A 454 -3.54 -2.17 -10.49
C THR A 454 -3.52 -2.32 -8.95
N PRO A 455 -4.45 -1.67 -8.20
CA PRO A 455 -4.54 -1.85 -6.76
C PRO A 455 -4.87 -3.31 -6.38
N GLY A 456 -4.13 -3.89 -5.43
CA GLY A 456 -4.35 -5.26 -4.94
C GLY A 456 -3.53 -6.38 -5.62
N ILE A 457 -2.73 -6.08 -6.64
CA ILE A 457 -1.87 -7.09 -7.32
C ILE A 457 -0.57 -7.45 -6.59
N GLY A 458 -0.35 -6.93 -5.38
CA GLY A 458 0.88 -7.21 -4.61
C GLY A 458 2.07 -6.28 -4.84
N LYS A 459 1.93 -5.09 -5.48
CA LYS A 459 3.06 -4.15 -5.68
C LYS A 459 3.91 -3.90 -4.42
N SER A 460 3.29 -3.44 -3.33
CA SER A 460 3.98 -3.12 -2.07
C SER A 460 4.57 -4.37 -1.40
N MET A 461 3.80 -5.46 -1.42
CA MET A 461 4.07 -6.76 -0.80
C MET A 461 5.19 -7.54 -1.48
N ASN A 462 5.23 -7.52 -2.81
CA ASN A 462 6.14 -8.30 -3.63
C ASN A 462 7.20 -7.40 -4.25
N ALA A 463 6.82 -6.43 -5.10
CA ALA A 463 7.81 -5.59 -5.77
C ALA A 463 8.56 -4.66 -4.80
N GLY A 464 7.88 -4.01 -3.85
CA GLY A 464 8.54 -3.19 -2.82
C GLY A 464 9.49 -4.00 -1.94
N SER A 465 9.05 -5.15 -1.45
CA SER A 465 9.84 -6.09 -0.65
C SER A 465 11.04 -6.65 -1.42
N TYR A 466 10.84 -7.07 -2.67
CA TYR A 466 11.89 -7.60 -3.52
C TYR A 466 12.94 -6.55 -3.90
N LEU A 467 12.51 -5.33 -4.22
CA LEU A 467 13.41 -4.20 -4.44
C LEU A 467 14.24 -3.92 -3.18
N LEU A 468 13.64 -3.93 -1.98
CA LEU A 468 14.40 -3.77 -0.74
C LEU A 468 15.44 -4.88 -0.58
N TYR A 469 15.04 -6.15 -0.69
CA TYR A 469 15.95 -7.30 -0.59
C TYR A 469 17.15 -7.14 -1.54
N GLN A 470 16.88 -6.81 -2.81
CA GLN A 470 17.90 -6.63 -3.83
C GLN A 470 18.81 -5.42 -3.59
N LEU A 471 18.29 -4.30 -3.08
CA LEU A 471 19.08 -3.10 -2.75
C LEU A 471 19.98 -3.33 -1.52
N LEU A 472 19.54 -4.16 -0.56
CA LEU A 472 20.36 -4.58 0.58
C LEU A 472 21.52 -5.49 0.14
N HIS A 473 21.30 -6.33 -0.89
CA HIS A 473 22.34 -7.19 -1.49
C HIS A 473 23.20 -6.50 -2.56
N TYR A 474 22.85 -5.28 -2.96
CA TYR A 474 23.70 -4.46 -3.82
C TYR A 474 24.98 -4.04 -3.06
N ASP A 475 26.01 -3.60 -3.76
CA ASP A 475 27.27 -3.14 -3.15
C ASP A 475 27.02 -2.10 -2.04
N ALA A 476 27.68 -2.27 -0.88
CA ALA A 476 27.50 -1.43 0.29
C ALA A 476 28.40 -0.17 0.29
N GLU A 477 29.48 -0.17 -0.49
CA GLU A 477 30.33 1.01 -0.70
C GLU A 477 29.70 1.95 -1.74
N GLU A 478 29.10 1.40 -2.80
CA GLU A 478 28.32 2.19 -3.76
C GLU A 478 27.00 2.70 -3.16
N LEU A 479 26.30 1.84 -2.42
CA LEU A 479 24.97 2.09 -1.88
C LEU A 479 24.89 1.70 -0.39
N PRO A 480 25.35 2.55 0.54
CA PRO A 480 25.39 2.25 1.98
C PRO A 480 24.01 2.32 2.68
N MET A 481 23.01 2.99 2.10
CA MET A 481 21.69 3.18 2.74
C MET A 481 20.51 2.93 1.81
N VAL A 482 19.44 2.38 2.38
CA VAL A 482 18.14 2.19 1.71
C VAL A 482 17.02 2.73 2.59
N ALA A 483 16.17 3.59 2.05
CA ALA A 483 15.00 4.13 2.73
C ALA A 483 13.72 3.52 2.14
N TYR A 484 12.84 2.98 2.98
CA TYR A 484 11.51 2.51 2.60
C TYR A 484 10.47 3.36 3.33
N VAL A 485 9.66 4.12 2.56
CA VAL A 485 8.51 4.87 3.07
C VAL A 485 7.24 4.16 2.65
N ILE A 486 6.31 3.93 3.59
CA ILE A 486 4.98 3.42 3.27
C ILE A 486 3.94 3.91 4.27
N ALA A 487 2.88 4.50 3.74
CA ALA A 487 1.86 5.20 4.54
C ALA A 487 2.50 6.22 5.51
N ASP A 488 2.32 6.01 6.82
CA ASP A 488 2.88 6.79 7.92
C ASP A 488 4.34 6.37 8.29
N ARG A 489 4.74 5.15 7.90
CA ARG A 489 5.94 4.45 8.36
C ARG A 489 7.14 4.75 7.48
N LYS A 490 8.30 4.91 8.11
CA LYS A 490 9.55 5.29 7.47
C LYS A 490 10.65 4.41 8.05
N PHE A 491 11.27 3.57 7.23
CA PHE A 491 12.34 2.67 7.60
C PHE A 491 13.63 3.11 6.91
N LEU A 492 14.69 3.31 7.69
CA LEU A 492 16.03 3.58 7.18
C LEU A 492 16.93 2.39 7.51
N PHE A 493 17.42 1.71 6.48
CA PHE A 493 18.36 0.60 6.57
C PHE A 493 19.77 1.14 6.34
N ASP A 494 20.63 0.99 7.34
CA ASP A 494 22.06 1.25 7.24
C ASP A 494 22.79 -0.08 7.02
N LYS A 495 23.35 -0.26 5.82
CA LYS A 495 24.05 -1.50 5.43
C LYS A 495 25.47 -1.57 6.00
N THR A 496 26.03 -0.44 6.43
CA THR A 496 27.37 -0.37 7.03
C THR A 496 27.32 -0.73 8.52
N ALA A 497 26.31 -0.23 9.24
CA ALA A 497 26.04 -0.58 10.63
C ALA A 497 25.20 -1.86 10.79
N LYS A 498 24.56 -2.34 9.72
CA LYS A 498 23.56 -3.43 9.71
C LYS A 498 22.40 -3.16 10.69
N THR A 499 21.86 -1.94 10.67
CA THR A 499 20.76 -1.52 11.55
C THR A 499 19.56 -1.02 10.77
N VAL A 500 18.38 -1.07 11.40
CA VAL A 500 17.15 -0.47 10.85
C VAL A 500 16.54 0.48 11.86
N LYS A 501 16.31 1.73 11.43
CA LYS A 501 15.65 2.77 12.22
C LYS A 501 14.25 3.02 11.68
N LYS A 502 13.25 2.85 12.54
CA LYS A 502 11.86 3.16 12.24
C LYS A 502 11.47 4.52 12.82
N HIS A 503 11.15 5.46 11.95
CA HIS A 503 10.71 6.80 12.33
C HIS A 503 9.17 6.89 12.36
N GLY A 504 8.65 7.74 13.25
CA GLY A 504 7.21 7.94 13.44
C GLY A 504 6.55 8.79 12.36
N GLU A 505 5.23 8.92 12.44
CA GLU A 505 4.41 9.68 11.48
C GLU A 505 4.89 11.15 11.37
N ALA A 506 5.10 11.82 12.51
CA ALA A 506 5.48 13.23 12.61
C ALA A 506 6.90 13.57 12.10
N SER A 507 7.77 12.59 11.88
CA SER A 507 9.13 12.85 11.38
C SER A 507 9.12 13.13 9.88
N SER A 508 9.69 14.27 9.45
CA SER A 508 9.90 14.57 8.03
C SER A 508 10.92 13.61 7.42
N ILE A 509 10.54 12.90 6.34
CA ILE A 509 11.47 12.05 5.60
C ILE A 509 12.55 12.85 4.87
N VAL A 510 12.24 14.08 4.47
CA VAL A 510 13.21 14.96 3.78
C VAL A 510 14.35 15.28 4.74
N ASP A 511 14.02 15.77 5.93
CA ASP A 511 14.98 16.18 6.96
C ASP A 511 15.88 15.01 7.41
N ILE A 512 15.30 13.81 7.58
CA ILE A 512 16.05 12.58 7.90
C ILE A 512 17.09 12.29 6.80
N LEU A 513 16.69 12.33 5.52
CA LEU A 513 17.57 11.94 4.42
C LEU A 513 18.56 13.06 4.03
N ASP A 514 18.19 14.32 4.24
CA ASP A 514 19.07 15.49 4.02
C ASP A 514 20.24 15.52 5.03
N GLU A 515 20.07 15.01 6.26
CA GLU A 515 21.19 14.83 7.20
C GLU A 515 22.30 13.93 6.60
N PHE A 516 21.92 12.83 5.96
CA PHE A 516 22.85 11.88 5.34
C PHE A 516 23.37 12.40 3.98
N SER A 517 22.49 12.98 3.16
CA SER A 517 22.86 13.57 1.86
C SER A 517 23.84 14.75 2.02
N GLY A 518 23.64 15.60 3.05
CA GLY A 518 24.55 16.70 3.39
C GLY A 518 25.94 16.24 3.82
N ARG A 519 26.07 15.02 4.36
CA ARG A 519 27.34 14.35 4.66
C ARG A 519 27.94 13.59 3.45
N GLY A 520 27.27 13.63 2.30
CA GLY A 520 27.69 12.94 1.06
C GLY A 520 27.31 11.46 0.98
N VAL A 521 26.50 10.95 1.91
CA VAL A 521 26.05 9.55 1.91
C VAL A 521 25.06 9.32 0.78
N LYS A 522 25.34 8.31 -0.06
CA LYS A 522 24.47 7.87 -1.17
C LYS A 522 23.43 6.86 -0.66
N GLY A 523 22.31 6.75 -1.34
CA GLY A 523 21.28 5.76 -0.99
C GLY A 523 20.17 5.63 -2.03
N TYR A 524 19.19 4.77 -1.74
CA TYR A 524 18.03 4.56 -2.60
C TYR A 524 16.72 4.64 -1.81
N ILE A 525 15.71 5.28 -2.39
CA ILE A 525 14.39 5.47 -1.78
C ILE A 525 13.35 4.60 -2.50
N ILE A 526 12.68 3.72 -1.76
CA ILE A 526 11.40 3.10 -2.14
C ILE A 526 10.31 3.92 -1.46
N TYR A 527 9.47 4.61 -2.23
CA TYR A 527 8.39 5.44 -1.72
C TYR A 527 7.03 4.89 -2.14
N ASP A 528 6.36 4.17 -1.25
CA ASP A 528 5.07 3.53 -1.52
C ASP A 528 3.89 4.43 -1.12
N VAL A 529 3.14 4.85 -2.14
CA VAL A 529 1.96 5.71 -2.01
C VAL A 529 0.74 4.88 -1.62
N ALA A 530 0.68 4.53 -0.34
CA ALA A 530 -0.40 3.71 0.21
C ALA A 530 -1.77 4.42 0.31
N LYS A 531 -1.81 5.76 0.32
CA LYS A 531 -3.03 6.59 0.40
C LYS A 531 -3.20 7.44 -0.87
N PRO A 532 -4.40 7.48 -1.50
CA PRO A 532 -4.65 8.33 -2.68
C PRO A 532 -4.44 9.82 -2.39
N GLY A 533 -3.88 10.57 -3.34
CA GLY A 533 -3.68 12.02 -3.24
C GLY A 533 -2.44 12.47 -2.46
N HIS A 534 -1.57 11.54 -2.05
CA HIS A 534 -0.35 11.83 -1.30
C HIS A 534 0.90 11.67 -2.18
N GLU A 535 1.24 12.72 -2.94
CA GLU A 535 2.49 12.73 -3.72
C GLU A 535 3.74 12.67 -2.82
N PRO A 536 4.88 12.17 -3.34
CA PRO A 536 6.15 12.27 -2.64
C PRO A 536 6.56 13.75 -2.44
N PRO A 537 7.18 14.11 -1.30
CA PRO A 537 7.62 15.47 -1.05
C PRO A 537 8.51 16.03 -2.15
N ALA A 538 8.31 17.30 -2.54
CA ALA A 538 9.07 17.97 -3.58
C ALA A 538 10.59 18.06 -3.31
N GLY A 539 11.03 17.86 -2.05
CA GLY A 539 12.45 17.72 -1.71
C GLY A 539 13.09 16.43 -2.25
N LEU A 540 12.32 15.35 -2.43
CA LEU A 540 12.85 14.03 -2.80
C LEU A 540 13.05 13.87 -4.34
N PRO A 541 14.01 13.05 -4.78
CA PRO A 541 15.09 12.47 -3.96
C PRO A 541 16.15 13.51 -3.60
N CYS A 542 16.78 13.31 -2.44
CA CYS A 542 17.92 14.08 -1.96
C CYS A 542 19.13 13.95 -2.90
N LYS A 543 20.12 14.82 -2.77
CA LYS A 543 21.30 14.83 -3.64
C LYS A 543 22.10 13.53 -3.48
N GLY A 544 22.34 12.83 -4.60
CA GLY A 544 23.07 11.55 -4.61
C GLY A 544 22.21 10.33 -4.29
N TRP A 545 20.88 10.49 -4.15
CA TRP A 545 19.96 9.37 -3.91
C TRP A 545 19.17 8.98 -5.17
N GLY A 546 19.05 7.68 -5.41
CA GLY A 546 18.11 7.11 -6.38
C GLY A 546 16.71 6.95 -5.77
N MET A 547 15.67 6.84 -6.60
CA MET A 547 14.29 6.73 -6.09
C MET A 547 13.33 6.03 -7.06
N ILE A 548 12.46 5.19 -6.49
CA ILE A 548 11.27 4.64 -7.12
C ILE A 548 10.02 4.98 -6.28
N VAL A 549 8.98 5.43 -6.95
CA VAL A 549 7.65 5.66 -6.38
C VAL A 549 6.77 4.48 -6.74
N VAL A 550 6.23 3.76 -5.75
CA VAL A 550 5.30 2.64 -5.97
C VAL A 550 3.88 3.16 -5.76
N THR A 551 3.00 3.06 -6.77
CA THR A 551 1.72 3.78 -6.75
C THR A 551 0.59 3.09 -7.52
N SER A 552 -0.65 3.37 -7.13
CA SER A 552 -1.85 3.07 -7.92
C SER A 552 -1.97 4.01 -9.14
N PRO A 553 -2.79 3.66 -10.16
CA PRO A 553 -3.01 4.50 -11.34
C PRO A 553 -3.97 5.66 -11.04
N ASN A 554 -3.58 6.52 -10.10
CA ASN A 554 -4.21 7.80 -9.80
C ASN A 554 -3.15 8.87 -9.97
N GLU A 555 -3.38 9.82 -10.89
CA GLU A 555 -2.38 10.85 -11.19
C GLU A 555 -2.05 11.73 -9.97
N GLY A 556 -3.00 11.99 -9.09
CA GLY A 556 -2.78 12.77 -7.85
C GLY A 556 -1.85 12.13 -6.83
N ASN A 557 -1.28 10.96 -7.13
CA ASN A 557 -0.24 10.32 -6.33
C ASN A 557 1.18 10.63 -6.81
N PHE A 558 1.38 11.20 -8.01
CA PHE A 558 2.72 11.40 -8.58
C PHE A 558 2.85 12.44 -9.71
N LYS A 559 1.77 13.03 -10.24
CA LYS A 559 1.77 13.85 -11.47
C LYS A 559 2.65 15.09 -11.36
N GLU A 560 2.55 15.86 -10.28
CA GLU A 560 3.37 17.06 -10.13
C GLU A 560 4.83 16.71 -9.77
N TRP A 561 5.05 15.69 -8.94
CA TRP A 561 6.40 15.15 -8.67
C TRP A 561 7.10 14.64 -9.94
N GLU A 562 6.43 13.84 -10.77
CA GLU A 562 6.93 13.33 -12.05
C GLU A 562 7.35 14.46 -12.99
N LYS A 563 6.48 15.46 -13.14
CA LYS A 563 6.71 16.66 -13.95
C LYS A 563 7.88 17.51 -13.44
N GLN A 564 8.06 17.63 -12.12
CA GLN A 564 9.18 18.35 -11.52
C GLN A 564 10.50 17.59 -11.62
N LYS A 565 10.46 16.26 -11.56
CA LYS A 565 11.66 15.41 -11.37
C LYS A 565 12.08 14.64 -12.62
N GLY A 566 11.26 14.59 -13.66
CA GLY A 566 11.56 13.87 -14.91
C GLY A 566 11.72 12.37 -14.68
N SER A 567 10.64 11.70 -14.28
CA SER A 567 10.63 10.25 -14.05
C SER A 567 10.34 9.43 -15.32
N VAL A 568 10.75 8.17 -15.27
CA VAL A 568 10.36 7.13 -16.24
C VAL A 568 9.31 6.23 -15.59
N ARG A 569 8.19 6.03 -16.27
CA ARG A 569 7.12 5.14 -15.83
C ARG A 569 7.50 3.68 -16.07
N ILE A 570 7.15 2.82 -15.12
CA ILE A 570 7.18 1.36 -15.24
C ILE A 570 5.75 0.90 -14.98
N VAL A 571 5.13 0.23 -15.93
CA VAL A 571 3.77 -0.30 -15.79
C VAL A 571 3.85 -1.78 -15.48
N MET A 572 3.46 -2.17 -14.27
CA MET A 572 3.42 -3.57 -13.82
C MET A 572 2.07 -4.18 -14.18
N ASN A 573 2.08 -5.25 -14.98
CA ASN A 573 0.90 -6.05 -15.27
C ASN A 573 0.41 -6.80 -14.03
N CYS A 574 -0.85 -7.23 -14.05
CA CYS A 574 -1.33 -8.21 -13.08
C CYS A 574 -0.66 -9.59 -13.32
N PRO A 575 -0.46 -10.41 -12.27
CA PRO A 575 0.12 -11.75 -12.41
C PRO A 575 -0.74 -12.65 -13.31
N ALA A 576 -0.10 -13.56 -14.05
CA ALA A 576 -0.81 -14.50 -14.89
C ALA A 576 -1.49 -15.62 -14.07
N LYS A 577 -2.44 -16.33 -14.69
CA LYS A 577 -3.19 -17.44 -14.05
C LYS A 577 -2.26 -18.49 -13.44
N GLU A 578 -1.23 -18.91 -14.19
CA GLU A 578 -0.23 -19.88 -13.72
C GLU A 578 0.68 -19.32 -12.61
N ASP A 579 0.93 -18.02 -12.55
CA ASP A 579 1.74 -17.40 -11.50
C ASP A 579 0.98 -17.41 -10.17
N VAL A 580 -0.32 -17.10 -10.19
CA VAL A 580 -1.20 -17.20 -9.01
C VAL A 580 -1.36 -18.68 -8.59
N LYS A 581 -1.42 -19.61 -9.54
CA LYS A 581 -1.43 -21.06 -9.25
C LYS A 581 -0.14 -21.50 -8.55
N ALA A 582 1.02 -21.01 -8.98
CA ALA A 582 2.29 -21.24 -8.30
C ALA A 582 2.30 -20.66 -6.88
N MET A 583 1.71 -19.48 -6.65
CA MET A 583 1.52 -18.92 -5.30
C MET A 583 0.64 -19.84 -4.43
N CYS A 584 -0.49 -20.35 -4.97
CA CYS A 584 -1.38 -21.29 -4.26
C CYS A 584 -0.68 -22.59 -3.85
N VAL A 585 0.19 -23.12 -4.72
CA VAL A 585 1.02 -24.31 -4.43
C VAL A 585 2.04 -24.00 -3.34
N CYS A 586 2.69 -22.83 -3.38
CA CYS A 586 3.62 -22.38 -2.35
C CYS A 586 2.95 -22.10 -0.98
N MET A 587 1.70 -21.66 -0.96
CA MET A 587 0.95 -21.43 0.29
C MET A 587 0.50 -22.73 0.98
N ASN A 588 0.33 -23.83 0.23
CA ASN A 588 -0.23 -25.10 0.72
C ASN A 588 0.74 -26.25 0.46
N ARG A 589 2.02 -26.10 0.84
CA ARG A 589 3.13 -27.00 0.47
C ARG A 589 2.94 -28.48 0.89
N ASN A 590 2.01 -28.78 1.80
CA ASN A 590 1.96 -30.04 2.52
C ASN A 590 0.99 -31.10 1.96
N GLU A 591 0.04 -30.75 1.06
CA GLU A 591 -0.96 -31.73 0.59
C GLU A 591 -1.52 -31.44 -0.84
N PRO A 592 -1.23 -32.27 -1.86
CA PRO A 592 -1.65 -32.04 -3.25
C PRO A 592 -3.17 -32.00 -3.50
N THR A 593 -3.94 -32.80 -2.74
CA THR A 593 -5.40 -32.82 -2.78
C THR A 593 -6.00 -31.49 -2.32
N VAL A 594 -5.43 -30.90 -1.26
CA VAL A 594 -5.81 -29.57 -0.75
C VAL A 594 -5.37 -28.48 -1.73
N GLN A 595 -4.19 -28.59 -2.35
CA GLN A 595 -3.74 -27.64 -3.38
C GLN A 595 -4.73 -27.55 -4.55
N ALA A 596 -5.16 -28.68 -5.11
CA ALA A 596 -6.12 -28.70 -6.21
C ALA A 596 -7.49 -28.12 -5.81
N GLY A 597 -7.99 -28.47 -4.61
CA GLY A 597 -9.24 -27.93 -4.08
C GLY A 597 -9.18 -26.43 -3.73
N TYR A 598 -8.03 -25.94 -3.28
CA TYR A 598 -7.80 -24.52 -3.02
C TYR A 598 -7.64 -23.73 -4.32
N TRP A 599 -6.88 -24.25 -5.28
CA TRP A 599 -6.71 -23.63 -6.60
C TRP A 599 -8.06 -23.39 -7.29
N ARG A 600 -8.94 -24.39 -7.37
CA ARG A 600 -10.29 -24.22 -7.97
C ARG A 600 -11.09 -23.07 -7.33
N LYS A 601 -10.95 -22.86 -6.01
CA LYS A 601 -11.60 -21.74 -5.30
C LYS A 601 -10.97 -20.40 -5.67
N VAL A 602 -9.64 -20.33 -5.75
CA VAL A 602 -8.92 -19.09 -6.14
C VAL A 602 -9.18 -18.75 -7.62
N GLU A 603 -9.17 -19.75 -8.50
CA GLU A 603 -9.52 -19.66 -9.92
C GLU A 603 -10.92 -19.08 -10.12
N GLY A 604 -11.96 -19.68 -9.53
CA GLY A 604 -13.33 -19.16 -9.63
C GLY A 604 -13.52 -17.76 -9.00
N ARG A 605 -12.68 -17.35 -8.04
CA ARG A 605 -12.65 -15.97 -7.53
C ARG A 605 -11.95 -15.03 -8.52
N MET A 606 -10.85 -15.45 -9.14
CA MET A 606 -10.12 -14.69 -10.17
C MET A 606 -11.01 -14.42 -11.38
N ASP A 607 -11.84 -15.37 -11.78
CA ASP A 607 -12.78 -15.19 -12.91
C ASP A 607 -13.83 -14.10 -12.59
N LYS A 608 -14.22 -13.94 -11.31
CA LYS A 608 -15.17 -12.89 -10.89
C LYS A 608 -14.52 -11.54 -10.56
N VAL A 609 -13.39 -11.46 -9.85
CA VAL A 609 -12.76 -10.18 -9.42
C VAL A 609 -11.37 -9.87 -10.01
N GLY A 610 -10.87 -10.72 -10.90
CA GLY A 610 -9.57 -10.59 -11.56
C GLY A 610 -8.41 -11.14 -10.72
N PRO A 611 -7.17 -11.18 -11.26
CA PRO A 611 -5.93 -11.60 -10.59
C PRO A 611 -5.45 -10.62 -9.49
N LEU A 612 -6.35 -10.22 -8.58
CA LEU A 612 -6.07 -9.32 -7.48
C LEU A 612 -5.73 -10.13 -6.22
N LEU A 613 -4.43 -10.38 -6.01
CA LEU A 613 -3.90 -11.15 -4.88
C LEU A 613 -4.58 -10.81 -3.55
N ARG A 614 -4.80 -9.51 -3.28
CA ARG A 614 -5.48 -8.96 -2.09
C ARG A 614 -6.90 -9.51 -1.82
N TYR A 615 -7.57 -10.05 -2.82
CA TYR A 615 -8.97 -10.49 -2.74
C TYR A 615 -9.20 -11.94 -3.15
N VAL A 616 -8.28 -12.59 -3.86
CA VAL A 616 -8.54 -13.94 -4.41
C VAL A 616 -8.13 -15.08 -3.48
N PHE A 617 -7.18 -14.86 -2.56
CA PHE A 617 -6.72 -15.91 -1.65
C PHE A 617 -7.68 -16.18 -0.48
N ASP A 618 -8.48 -15.19 -0.08
CA ASP A 618 -9.39 -15.25 1.05
C ASP A 618 -10.87 -15.16 0.63
N GLN A 619 -11.77 -15.73 1.43
CA GLN A 619 -13.21 -15.77 1.16
C GLN A 619 -13.95 -14.51 1.65
N ALA A 620 -13.55 -13.92 2.77
CA ALA A 620 -14.24 -12.77 3.35
C ALA A 620 -13.97 -11.51 2.52
N THR A 621 -12.70 -11.20 2.30
CA THR A 621 -12.25 -10.09 1.44
C THR A 621 -12.69 -10.24 -0.01
N TYR A 622 -12.81 -11.47 -0.53
CA TYR A 622 -13.43 -11.75 -1.82
C TYR A 622 -14.90 -11.30 -1.86
N LYS A 623 -15.70 -11.73 -0.87
CA LYS A 623 -17.14 -11.37 -0.77
C LYS A 623 -17.32 -9.86 -0.66
N ASP A 624 -16.62 -9.23 0.29
CA ASP A 624 -16.62 -7.78 0.46
C ASP A 624 -16.26 -7.06 -0.84
N ARG A 625 -15.29 -7.58 -1.60
CA ARG A 625 -14.86 -7.02 -2.88
C ARG A 625 -15.95 -7.16 -3.93
N ILE A 626 -16.52 -8.35 -4.17
CA ILE A 626 -17.52 -8.54 -5.22
C ILE A 626 -18.81 -7.77 -4.91
N ASP A 627 -19.26 -7.75 -3.66
CA ASP A 627 -20.43 -6.99 -3.22
C ASP A 627 -20.20 -5.48 -3.34
N SER A 628 -19.01 -5.01 -2.97
CA SER A 628 -18.62 -3.60 -3.18
C SER A 628 -18.53 -3.21 -4.65
N CYS A 629 -18.16 -4.14 -5.55
CA CYS A 629 -18.18 -3.93 -7.00
C CYS A 629 -19.63 -3.88 -7.53
N ARG A 630 -20.46 -4.89 -7.21
CA ARG A 630 -21.89 -4.94 -7.58
C ARG A 630 -22.66 -3.73 -7.06
N SER A 631 -22.46 -3.32 -5.81
CA SER A 631 -23.06 -2.12 -5.23
C SER A 631 -22.63 -0.84 -5.95
N THR A 632 -21.40 -0.79 -6.48
CA THR A 632 -20.92 0.35 -7.27
C THR A 632 -21.61 0.41 -8.63
N ILE A 633 -21.72 -0.73 -9.33
CA ILE A 633 -22.43 -0.85 -10.62
C ILE A 633 -23.91 -0.48 -10.47
N ASN A 634 -24.60 -1.06 -9.48
CA ASN A 634 -26.03 -0.83 -9.27
C ASN A 634 -26.38 0.63 -8.91
N LYS A 635 -25.42 1.38 -8.37
CA LYS A 635 -25.58 2.81 -8.01
C LYS A 635 -25.13 3.77 -9.11
N MET A 636 -24.59 3.29 -10.24
CA MET A 636 -24.16 4.17 -11.34
C MET A 636 -25.33 4.98 -11.90
N VAL A 637 -25.11 6.27 -12.08
CA VAL A 637 -26.01 7.20 -12.77
C VAL A 637 -25.38 7.69 -14.08
N LEU A 638 -26.18 8.38 -14.92
CA LEU A 638 -25.73 8.89 -16.23
C LEU A 638 -24.43 9.71 -16.14
N GLN A 639 -24.24 10.49 -15.07
CA GLN A 639 -23.03 11.31 -14.87
C GLN A 639 -21.76 10.45 -14.69
N ASP A 640 -21.88 9.25 -14.12
CA ASP A 640 -20.73 8.37 -13.86
C ASP A 640 -20.15 7.77 -15.15
N THR A 641 -20.94 7.72 -16.23
CA THR A 641 -20.52 7.16 -17.53
C THR A 641 -19.29 7.87 -18.09
N GLN A 642 -19.11 9.16 -17.79
CA GLN A 642 -17.97 9.97 -18.21
C GLN A 642 -16.64 9.40 -17.68
N TYR A 643 -16.63 8.81 -16.48
CA TYR A 643 -15.43 8.21 -15.90
C TYR A 643 -15.01 6.92 -16.60
N TYR A 644 -15.90 6.26 -17.34
CA TYR A 644 -15.58 5.06 -18.12
C TYR A 644 -15.09 5.38 -19.54
N SER A 645 -15.14 6.64 -19.98
CA SER A 645 -14.56 7.09 -21.27
C SER A 645 -13.03 6.94 -21.36
N VAL A 646 -12.34 6.66 -20.25
CA VAL A 646 -10.91 6.34 -20.23
C VAL A 646 -10.61 4.88 -20.54
N LEU A 647 -11.61 3.99 -20.49
CA LEU A 647 -11.45 2.59 -20.91
C LEU A 647 -11.01 2.56 -22.38
N GLY A 648 -10.03 1.72 -22.69
CA GLY A 648 -9.46 1.68 -24.03
C GLY A 648 -8.43 2.78 -24.32
N THR A 649 -8.02 3.56 -23.32
CA THR A 649 -7.05 4.64 -23.49
C THR A 649 -5.88 4.53 -22.52
N ASP A 650 -4.78 5.21 -22.86
CA ASP A 650 -3.58 5.43 -22.04
C ASP A 650 -3.75 6.55 -21.00
N LYS A 651 -4.93 7.20 -20.95
CA LYS A 651 -5.21 8.30 -20.03
C LYS A 651 -5.42 7.76 -18.62
N MET A 652 -4.69 8.33 -17.67
CA MET A 652 -4.86 7.97 -16.28
C MET A 652 -6.08 8.63 -15.66
N CYS A 653 -6.62 7.93 -14.67
CA CYS A 653 -7.82 8.30 -13.96
C CYS A 653 -7.52 9.44 -12.97
N GLU A 654 -8.17 10.60 -13.13
CA GLU A 654 -8.10 11.67 -12.12
C GLU A 654 -9.05 11.37 -10.95
N GLY A 655 -8.48 11.22 -9.74
CA GLY A 655 -9.24 11.07 -8.50
C GLY A 655 -9.86 9.68 -8.26
N ASN A 656 -10.78 9.60 -7.30
CA ASN A 656 -11.43 8.34 -6.88
C ASN A 656 -12.57 7.89 -7.81
N HIS A 657 -12.86 8.64 -8.88
CA HIS A 657 -14.08 8.50 -9.67
C HIS A 657 -14.07 7.31 -10.62
N VAL A 658 -12.94 7.04 -11.28
CA VAL A 658 -12.80 5.76 -11.99
C VAL A 658 -12.62 4.69 -10.95
N SER A 659 -13.59 3.80 -10.86
CA SER A 659 -13.59 2.83 -9.78
C SER A 659 -12.42 1.85 -9.96
N HIS A 660 -11.42 1.97 -9.09
CA HIS A 660 -10.36 0.97 -8.82
C HIS A 660 -10.92 -0.41 -8.38
N LYS A 661 -12.24 -0.55 -8.41
CA LYS A 661 -13.05 -1.74 -8.26
C LYS A 661 -13.18 -2.51 -9.57
N LEU A 662 -13.41 -1.81 -10.69
CA LEU A 662 -13.83 -2.38 -11.98
C LEU A 662 -12.76 -2.26 -13.08
N VAL A 663 -11.76 -1.40 -12.91
CA VAL A 663 -10.70 -1.14 -13.90
C VAL A 663 -9.34 -1.65 -13.43
N LYS A 664 -8.58 -2.28 -14.33
CA LYS A 664 -7.16 -2.62 -14.20
C LYS A 664 -6.33 -1.84 -15.21
N VAL A 665 -5.06 -1.66 -14.89
CA VAL A 665 -4.06 -1.18 -15.85
C VAL A 665 -3.34 -2.38 -16.47
N VAL A 666 -3.14 -2.29 -17.78
CA VAL A 666 -2.35 -3.20 -18.61
C VAL A 666 -1.21 -2.39 -19.25
N ARG A 667 0.00 -2.95 -19.30
CA ARG A 667 1.14 -2.35 -19.99
C ARG A 667 0.94 -2.47 -21.50
N VAL A 668 0.90 -1.34 -22.20
CA VAL A 668 0.99 -1.27 -23.67
C VAL A 668 2.21 -0.44 -24.09
N ARG A 669 2.63 -0.56 -25.35
CA ARG A 669 3.78 0.19 -25.88
C ARG A 669 3.31 1.51 -26.48
N GLY A 670 3.85 2.62 -25.99
CA GLY A 670 3.59 3.94 -26.51
C GLY A 670 4.47 4.34 -27.68
N LYS A 671 4.21 5.54 -28.21
CA LYS A 671 5.13 6.25 -29.11
C LYS A 671 6.46 6.47 -28.38
N GLU A 672 7.57 6.43 -29.13
CA GLU A 672 8.95 6.50 -28.60
C GLU A 672 9.31 5.39 -27.58
N ASP A 673 8.61 4.25 -27.63
CA ASP A 673 8.83 3.06 -26.81
C ASP A 673 8.76 3.32 -25.29
N ALA A 674 7.86 4.22 -24.86
CA ALA A 674 7.50 4.40 -23.45
C ALA A 674 6.48 3.34 -23.00
N GLU A 675 6.53 2.92 -21.73
CA GLU A 675 5.47 2.08 -21.14
C GLU A 675 4.23 2.94 -20.85
N LEU A 676 3.11 2.62 -21.51
CA LEU A 676 1.84 3.30 -21.32
C LEU A 676 0.84 2.46 -20.51
N PRO A 677 0.06 3.10 -19.62
CA PRO A 677 -0.91 2.43 -18.77
C PRO A 677 -2.29 2.38 -19.44
N TYR A 678 -2.61 1.27 -20.09
CA TYR A 678 -3.90 1.08 -20.77
C TYR A 678 -4.99 0.62 -19.79
N ASN A 679 -6.15 1.28 -19.80
CA ASN A 679 -7.26 0.94 -18.92
C ASN A 679 -8.13 -0.17 -19.52
N ALA A 680 -8.13 -1.32 -18.86
CA ALA A 680 -8.95 -2.48 -19.20
C ALA A 680 -9.90 -2.86 -18.05
N LEU A 681 -10.93 -3.64 -18.33
CA LEU A 681 -11.84 -4.13 -17.29
C LEU A 681 -11.18 -5.24 -16.44
N ILE A 682 -11.49 -5.27 -15.15
CA ILE A 682 -10.76 -6.07 -14.15
C ILE A 682 -10.82 -7.58 -14.43
N SER A 683 -12.01 -8.10 -14.76
CA SER A 683 -12.38 -9.49 -15.05
C SER A 683 -13.51 -9.53 -16.07
N SER A 684 -13.76 -10.68 -16.72
CA SER A 684 -14.87 -10.84 -17.67
C SER A 684 -16.23 -10.64 -16.98
N HIS A 685 -16.45 -11.24 -15.80
CA HIS A 685 -17.70 -11.09 -15.04
C HIS A 685 -18.06 -9.63 -14.75
N LEU A 686 -17.10 -8.86 -14.21
CA LEU A 686 -17.32 -7.45 -13.89
C LEU A 686 -17.31 -6.57 -15.14
N ALA A 687 -16.63 -6.96 -16.22
CA ALA A 687 -16.72 -6.29 -17.51
C ALA A 687 -18.15 -6.30 -18.02
N GLU A 688 -18.79 -7.46 -18.08
CA GLU A 688 -20.16 -7.63 -18.58
C GLU A 688 -21.19 -6.88 -17.74
N LEU A 689 -21.12 -6.98 -16.41
CA LEU A 689 -22.00 -6.22 -15.52
C LEU A 689 -21.82 -4.69 -15.70
N THR A 690 -20.58 -4.23 -15.87
CA THR A 690 -20.28 -2.81 -16.09
C THR A 690 -20.78 -2.34 -17.46
N LEU A 691 -20.52 -3.09 -18.52
CA LEU A 691 -20.91 -2.74 -19.89
C LEU A 691 -22.42 -2.79 -20.08
N CYS A 692 -23.13 -3.77 -19.51
CA CYS A 692 -24.59 -3.77 -19.47
C CYS A 692 -25.14 -2.49 -18.80
N LYS A 693 -24.57 -2.11 -17.65
CA LYS A 693 -25.00 -0.90 -16.93
C LYS A 693 -24.68 0.38 -17.69
N LEU A 694 -23.52 0.46 -18.34
CA LEU A 694 -23.16 1.59 -19.20
C LEU A 694 -24.08 1.67 -20.43
N ALA A 695 -24.49 0.54 -21.01
CA ALA A 695 -25.41 0.52 -22.15
C ALA A 695 -26.86 0.90 -21.78
N GLU A 696 -27.29 0.70 -20.53
CA GLU A 696 -28.55 1.26 -20.01
C GLU A 696 -28.51 2.79 -19.85
N LEU A 697 -27.34 3.34 -19.50
CA LEU A 697 -27.18 4.74 -19.10
C LEU A 697 -26.76 5.65 -20.26
N MET A 698 -25.89 5.19 -21.15
CA MET A 698 -25.30 5.99 -22.23
C MET A 698 -26.23 6.10 -23.44
N VAL A 699 -26.04 7.16 -24.24
CA VAL A 699 -26.61 7.21 -25.59
C VAL A 699 -26.03 6.04 -26.40
N PRO A 700 -26.85 5.24 -27.12
CA PRO A 700 -26.36 4.01 -27.76
C PRO A 700 -25.21 4.20 -28.76
N ASN A 701 -25.10 5.37 -29.40
CA ASN A 701 -23.97 5.67 -30.29
C ASN A 701 -22.68 5.97 -29.51
N ASP A 702 -22.76 6.70 -28.38
CA ASP A 702 -21.62 6.93 -27.50
C ASP A 702 -21.13 5.63 -26.87
N PHE A 703 -22.06 4.74 -26.50
CA PHE A 703 -21.73 3.40 -26.04
C PHE A 703 -21.02 2.57 -27.13
N ASN A 704 -21.50 2.61 -28.38
CA ASN A 704 -20.81 1.95 -29.50
C ASN A 704 -19.40 2.52 -29.72
N LEU A 705 -19.19 3.83 -29.57
CA LEU A 705 -17.87 4.45 -29.64
C LEU A 705 -16.96 3.99 -28.48
N LEU A 706 -17.50 3.82 -27.27
CA LEU A 706 -16.77 3.26 -26.13
C LEU A 706 -16.34 1.80 -26.40
N VAL A 707 -17.24 0.96 -26.92
CA VAL A 707 -16.92 -0.44 -27.28
C VAL A 707 -15.82 -0.52 -28.35
N LEU A 708 -15.82 0.40 -29.32
CA LEU A 708 -14.71 0.52 -30.29
C LEU A 708 -13.40 0.95 -29.61
N ALA A 709 -13.43 1.94 -28.71
CA ALA A 709 -12.23 2.49 -28.06
C ALA A 709 -11.49 1.46 -27.20
N ILE A 710 -12.22 0.55 -26.54
CA ILE A 710 -11.68 -0.55 -25.70
C ILE A 710 -10.76 -1.52 -26.49
N LYS A 711 -10.73 -1.44 -27.82
CA LYS A 711 -10.42 -2.58 -28.69
C LYS A 711 -9.30 -2.37 -29.73
N ASP A 712 -8.55 -1.28 -29.69
CA ASP A 712 -7.67 -0.85 -30.80
C ASP A 712 -6.42 -1.74 -31.06
N ASP A 713 -6.33 -2.97 -30.50
CA ASP A 713 -5.24 -3.94 -30.74
C ASP A 713 -5.67 -5.39 -31.13
N LEU A 714 -6.94 -5.81 -30.98
CA LEU A 714 -7.36 -7.21 -31.27
C LEU A 714 -8.76 -7.31 -31.89
N LEU A 715 -8.83 -7.33 -33.23
CA LEU A 715 -10.09 -7.21 -33.97
C LEU A 715 -11.02 -8.44 -33.95
N SER A 716 -10.55 -9.67 -33.69
CA SER A 716 -11.43 -10.86 -33.63
C SER A 716 -12.17 -11.02 -32.30
N LYS A 717 -11.45 -11.29 -31.19
CA LYS A 717 -12.11 -11.79 -29.96
C LYS A 717 -13.11 -10.82 -29.33
N ALA A 718 -12.77 -9.54 -29.21
CA ALA A 718 -13.71 -8.55 -28.68
C ALA A 718 -14.78 -8.08 -29.70
N LEU A 719 -14.92 -8.72 -30.88
CA LEU A 719 -16.19 -8.68 -31.64
C LEU A 719 -17.17 -9.65 -30.99
N GLU A 720 -16.70 -10.82 -30.58
CA GLU A 720 -17.48 -11.88 -29.94
C GLU A 720 -17.94 -11.42 -28.54
N ASP A 721 -17.04 -10.87 -27.72
CA ASP A 721 -17.33 -10.56 -26.30
C ASP A 721 -18.41 -9.46 -26.08
N HIS A 722 -18.39 -8.36 -26.86
CA HIS A 722 -19.16 -7.14 -26.52
C HIS A 722 -20.07 -6.58 -27.62
N SER A 723 -19.98 -7.07 -28.88
CA SER A 723 -20.74 -6.46 -29.99
C SER A 723 -22.24 -6.74 -29.96
N LEU A 724 -22.68 -7.71 -29.16
CA LEU A 724 -24.10 -7.98 -28.93
C LEU A 724 -24.82 -6.72 -28.43
N LEU A 725 -24.18 -5.94 -27.55
CA LEU A 725 -24.73 -4.70 -27.01
C LEU A 725 -24.94 -3.61 -28.09
N ALA A 726 -24.30 -3.71 -29.26
CA ALA A 726 -24.52 -2.75 -30.35
C ALA A 726 -25.92 -2.84 -30.97
N PHE A 727 -26.64 -3.97 -30.80
CA PHE A 727 -28.05 -4.10 -31.19
C PHE A 727 -28.99 -3.17 -30.41
N LEU A 728 -28.50 -2.57 -29.32
CA LEU A 728 -29.19 -1.50 -28.57
C LEU A 728 -29.17 -0.14 -29.30
N SER A 729 -28.39 0.02 -30.38
CA SER A 729 -28.40 1.22 -31.22
C SER A 729 -29.29 1.05 -32.45
N ALA A 730 -30.21 2.00 -32.65
CA ALA A 730 -31.00 2.09 -33.88
C ALA A 730 -30.11 2.33 -35.11
N ALA A 731 -29.02 3.09 -34.98
CA ALA A 731 -28.13 3.37 -36.09
C ALA A 731 -27.38 2.11 -36.55
N PHE A 732 -26.93 1.28 -35.59
CA PHE A 732 -26.30 -0.01 -35.89
C PHE A 732 -27.29 -0.98 -36.53
N VAL A 733 -28.48 -1.17 -35.94
CA VAL A 733 -29.52 -2.07 -36.48
C VAL A 733 -29.92 -1.66 -37.90
N ASN A 734 -30.13 -0.36 -38.16
CA ASN A 734 -30.44 0.16 -39.49
C ASN A 734 -29.27 -0.02 -40.48
N ALA A 735 -28.01 -0.01 -40.04
CA ALA A 735 -26.84 -0.25 -40.89
C ALA A 735 -26.67 -1.74 -41.27
N ILE A 736 -27.06 -2.68 -40.41
CA ILE A 736 -26.95 -4.12 -40.68
C ILE A 736 -28.16 -4.69 -41.44
N ILE A 737 -29.36 -4.13 -41.29
CA ILE A 737 -30.58 -4.57 -41.99
C ILE A 737 -30.43 -4.75 -43.52
N PRO A 738 -29.84 -3.82 -44.29
CA PRO A 738 -29.66 -4.01 -45.73
C PRO A 738 -28.60 -5.07 -46.08
N LYS A 739 -27.81 -5.54 -45.10
CA LYS A 739 -26.79 -6.58 -45.27
C LYS A 739 -27.26 -7.98 -44.85
N LEU A 740 -28.38 -8.10 -44.13
CA LEU A 740 -28.92 -9.39 -43.70
C LEU A 740 -29.27 -10.27 -44.90
N LYS A 741 -28.63 -11.45 -44.96
CA LYS A 741 -28.79 -12.44 -46.02
C LYS A 741 -29.39 -13.71 -45.44
N GLU A 742 -30.55 -14.12 -45.93
CA GLU A 742 -31.14 -15.42 -45.59
C GLU A 742 -30.25 -16.57 -46.08
N LEU A 743 -29.91 -17.48 -45.17
CA LEU A 743 -29.32 -18.77 -45.48
C LEU A 743 -30.49 -19.72 -45.81
N LYS A 744 -30.50 -20.31 -47.00
CA LYS A 744 -31.64 -21.13 -47.48
C LYS A 744 -31.32 -22.61 -47.48
N VAL A 745 -32.23 -23.42 -46.94
CA VAL A 745 -32.24 -24.89 -47.12
C VAL A 745 -32.34 -25.28 -48.60
N LYS A 746 -33.20 -24.58 -49.36
CA LYS A 746 -33.46 -24.81 -50.79
C LYS A 746 -33.25 -23.51 -51.57
N ARG A 747 -32.37 -23.52 -52.58
CA ARG A 747 -32.01 -22.33 -53.39
C ARG A 747 -33.23 -21.55 -53.94
N ASN A 748 -34.30 -22.26 -54.30
CA ASN A 748 -35.47 -21.69 -54.97
C ASN A 748 -36.67 -21.43 -54.02
N ALA A 749 -36.50 -21.53 -52.69
CA ALA A 749 -37.55 -21.18 -51.75
C ALA A 749 -37.87 -19.66 -51.82
N PRO A 750 -39.14 -19.24 -51.60
CA PRO A 750 -39.48 -17.82 -51.40
C PRO A 750 -38.59 -17.19 -50.32
N PRO A 751 -38.17 -15.93 -50.46
CA PRO A 751 -37.34 -15.28 -49.44
C PRO A 751 -38.15 -15.00 -48.16
N HIS A 752 -37.66 -15.47 -47.02
CA HIS A 752 -38.16 -15.04 -45.72
C HIS A 752 -37.42 -13.77 -45.28
N LEU A 753 -38.16 -12.74 -44.86
CA LEU A 753 -37.57 -11.52 -44.33
C LEU A 753 -37.39 -11.67 -42.82
N CYS A 754 -36.16 -11.46 -42.34
CA CYS A 754 -35.85 -11.45 -40.91
C CYS A 754 -36.80 -10.55 -40.13
N ALA A 755 -37.32 -11.02 -38.99
CA ALA A 755 -38.22 -10.29 -38.13
C ALA A 755 -37.63 -8.94 -37.71
N LEU A 756 -36.32 -8.86 -37.45
CA LEU A 756 -35.61 -7.62 -37.15
C LEU A 756 -35.60 -6.62 -38.32
N ARG A 757 -35.70 -7.09 -39.57
CA ARG A 757 -35.83 -6.25 -40.77
C ARG A 757 -37.27 -5.78 -41.00
N VAL A 758 -38.27 -6.56 -40.61
CA VAL A 758 -39.70 -6.19 -40.72
C VAL A 758 -40.09 -5.25 -39.57
N HIS A 759 -39.59 -5.50 -38.36
CA HIS A 759 -39.90 -4.76 -37.13
C HIS A 759 -38.62 -4.15 -36.51
N PRO A 760 -37.91 -3.22 -37.20
CA PRO A 760 -36.65 -2.64 -36.69
C PRO A 760 -36.81 -1.82 -35.41
N HIS A 761 -38.03 -1.37 -35.09
CA HIS A 761 -38.37 -0.70 -33.84
C HIS A 761 -38.46 -1.67 -32.64
N GLU A 762 -38.76 -2.94 -32.89
CA GLU A 762 -38.79 -4.03 -31.90
C GLU A 762 -37.39 -4.60 -31.58
N ARG A 763 -36.33 -3.95 -32.08
CA ARG A 763 -34.95 -4.18 -31.59
C ARG A 763 -34.88 -4.03 -30.06
N PRO A 764 -33.90 -4.66 -29.39
CA PRO A 764 -33.73 -4.48 -27.96
C PRO A 764 -33.32 -3.04 -27.62
N PHE A 765 -33.76 -2.55 -26.45
CA PHE A 765 -33.41 -1.22 -25.93
C PHE A 765 -32.73 -1.24 -24.56
N LYS A 766 -32.78 -2.38 -23.84
CA LYS A 766 -31.99 -2.62 -22.62
C LYS A 766 -31.34 -4.02 -22.68
N PRO A 767 -30.13 -4.19 -22.13
CA PRO A 767 -29.54 -5.51 -21.91
C PRO A 767 -30.04 -6.13 -20.61
N LEU A 768 -29.88 -7.44 -20.47
CA LEU A 768 -29.99 -8.18 -19.22
C LEU A 768 -28.96 -9.31 -19.22
N LEU A 769 -28.04 -9.31 -18.26
CA LEU A 769 -27.08 -10.39 -18.08
C LEU A 769 -27.77 -11.58 -17.40
N LEU A 770 -27.75 -12.75 -18.04
CA LEU A 770 -28.20 -14.01 -17.44
C LEU A 770 -27.02 -14.61 -16.64
N PRO A 771 -27.09 -14.62 -15.29
CA PRO A 771 -26.00 -15.12 -14.45
C PRO A 771 -25.85 -16.64 -14.63
N LEU A 772 -24.70 -17.19 -14.22
CA LEU A 772 -24.52 -18.65 -14.15
C LEU A 772 -25.63 -19.30 -13.32
N LEU A 773 -26.11 -20.50 -13.71
CA LEU A 773 -27.17 -21.22 -12.97
C LEU A 773 -26.81 -21.48 -11.50
N GLU A 774 -25.52 -21.57 -11.16
CA GLU A 774 -25.04 -21.71 -9.77
C GLU A 774 -25.31 -20.46 -8.90
N ASP A 775 -25.38 -19.28 -9.52
CA ASP A 775 -25.69 -18.00 -8.88
C ASP A 775 -27.16 -17.57 -9.12
N PHE A 776 -28.01 -18.42 -9.72
CA PHE A 776 -29.35 -18.05 -10.16
C PHE A 776 -30.44 -18.34 -9.11
N GLU A 777 -31.03 -17.28 -8.55
CA GLU A 777 -31.97 -17.40 -7.42
C GLU A 777 -33.44 -17.58 -7.83
N LYS A 778 -33.89 -17.01 -8.97
CA LYS A 778 -35.31 -16.98 -9.33
C LYS A 778 -35.54 -16.81 -10.84
N LYS A 779 -36.45 -17.64 -11.39
CA LYS A 779 -36.95 -17.54 -12.77
C LYS A 779 -37.45 -16.14 -13.15
N ILE A 780 -37.10 -15.74 -14.37
CA ILE A 780 -37.36 -14.44 -14.99
C ILE A 780 -38.63 -14.51 -15.85
N ASN A 781 -39.40 -13.42 -15.92
CA ASN A 781 -40.50 -13.29 -16.88
C ASN A 781 -39.95 -12.85 -18.24
N ILE A 782 -40.43 -13.44 -19.33
CA ILE A 782 -39.96 -13.10 -20.68
C ILE A 782 -40.46 -11.71 -21.07
N GLU A 783 -39.53 -10.80 -21.32
CA GLU A 783 -39.79 -9.44 -21.77
C GLU A 783 -39.32 -9.28 -23.23
N CYS A 784 -40.18 -8.71 -24.08
CA CYS A 784 -39.78 -8.35 -25.44
C CYS A 784 -38.87 -7.11 -25.42
N ARG A 785 -38.03 -6.99 -26.46
CA ARG A 785 -37.06 -5.89 -26.61
C ARG A 785 -36.00 -5.80 -25.49
N VAL A 786 -35.73 -6.93 -24.83
CA VAL A 786 -34.63 -7.12 -23.88
C VAL A 786 -33.57 -8.01 -24.52
N LEU A 787 -32.32 -7.54 -24.55
CA LEU A 787 -31.18 -8.34 -25.00
C LEU A 787 -30.65 -9.17 -23.85
N TYR A 788 -31.01 -10.45 -23.83
CA TYR A 788 -30.50 -11.43 -22.88
C TYR A 788 -29.11 -11.89 -23.33
N LYS A 789 -28.09 -11.60 -22.51
CA LYS A 789 -26.71 -12.06 -22.72
C LYS A 789 -26.34 -13.08 -21.64
N PRO A 790 -26.03 -14.34 -22.00
CA PRO A 790 -25.43 -15.30 -21.08
C PRO A 790 -24.09 -14.82 -20.50
N GLU A 791 -23.87 -15.07 -19.21
CA GLU A 791 -22.55 -14.96 -18.58
C GLU A 791 -21.65 -16.17 -18.92
N ALA A 792 -22.24 -17.33 -19.22
CA ALA A 792 -21.49 -18.55 -19.54
C ALA A 792 -20.82 -18.47 -20.92
N GLU A 793 -19.48 -18.55 -20.97
CA GLU A 793 -18.71 -18.52 -22.23
C GLU A 793 -19.12 -19.60 -23.24
N ASN A 794 -19.60 -20.75 -22.76
CA ASN A 794 -20.07 -21.87 -23.58
C ASN A 794 -21.59 -22.06 -23.45
N PHE A 795 -22.35 -20.96 -23.49
CA PHE A 795 -23.80 -21.06 -23.57
C PHE A 795 -24.20 -21.81 -24.86
N PRO A 796 -25.15 -22.76 -24.80
CA PRO A 796 -25.51 -23.52 -25.99
C PRO A 796 -26.14 -22.62 -27.06
N LEU A 797 -25.84 -22.93 -28.33
CA LEU A 797 -26.51 -22.44 -29.54
C LEU A 797 -26.33 -20.96 -29.93
N VAL A 798 -26.28 -20.02 -28.97
CA VAL A 798 -26.24 -18.56 -29.20
C VAL A 798 -25.40 -17.84 -28.15
N ASP A 799 -24.74 -16.75 -28.54
CA ASP A 799 -23.98 -15.89 -27.62
C ASP A 799 -24.88 -14.82 -26.95
N GLY A 800 -26.08 -14.58 -27.49
CA GLY A 800 -27.10 -13.72 -26.93
C GLY A 800 -28.40 -13.80 -27.72
N PHE A 801 -29.52 -13.36 -27.13
CA PHE A 801 -30.84 -13.43 -27.80
C PHE A 801 -31.82 -12.38 -27.28
N PHE A 802 -32.89 -12.14 -28.03
CA PHE A 802 -34.00 -11.27 -27.63
C PHE A 802 -35.32 -11.73 -28.25
N PHE A 803 -36.44 -11.21 -27.74
CA PHE A 803 -37.78 -11.49 -28.25
C PHE A 803 -38.38 -10.23 -28.90
N LEU A 804 -39.03 -10.40 -30.06
CA LEU A 804 -39.78 -9.36 -30.77
C LEU A 804 -41.28 -9.63 -30.66
N GLU A 805 -42.08 -8.58 -30.47
CA GLU A 805 -43.54 -8.65 -30.50
C GLU A 805 -44.04 -8.71 -31.96
N SER A 806 -43.97 -9.90 -32.55
CA SER A 806 -44.48 -10.23 -33.88
C SER A 806 -45.65 -11.23 -33.81
N GLN A 807 -46.31 -11.54 -34.93
CA GLN A 807 -47.35 -12.58 -35.01
C GLN A 807 -46.91 -13.70 -35.98
N PRO A 808 -46.50 -14.89 -35.48
CA PRO A 808 -46.27 -15.24 -34.08
C PRO A 808 -45.04 -14.52 -33.47
N LYS A 809 -44.88 -14.57 -32.15
CA LYS A 809 -43.74 -13.98 -31.42
C LYS A 809 -42.43 -14.63 -31.86
N THR A 810 -41.36 -13.85 -32.01
CA THR A 810 -40.08 -14.35 -32.55
C THR A 810 -38.96 -14.27 -31.51
N LEU A 811 -38.27 -15.38 -31.29
CA LEU A 811 -36.95 -15.42 -30.65
C LEU A 811 -35.88 -15.18 -31.72
N VAL A 812 -35.08 -14.12 -31.56
CA VAL A 812 -33.89 -13.88 -32.39
C VAL A 812 -32.64 -14.21 -31.57
N GLY A 813 -31.97 -15.28 -31.98
CA GLY A 813 -30.66 -15.68 -31.51
C GLY A 813 -29.54 -15.01 -32.31
N LEU A 814 -28.49 -14.57 -31.62
CA LEU A 814 -27.32 -13.93 -32.20
C LEU A 814 -26.11 -14.86 -31.95
N GLN A 815 -25.43 -15.27 -33.03
CA GLN A 815 -24.22 -16.09 -32.95
C GLN A 815 -23.08 -15.38 -33.69
N MET A 816 -22.09 -14.92 -32.94
CA MET A 816 -20.82 -14.44 -33.45
C MET A 816 -20.00 -15.63 -33.94
N THR A 817 -19.38 -15.49 -35.12
CA THR A 817 -18.44 -16.51 -35.60
C THR A 817 -17.49 -15.98 -36.66
N THR A 818 -16.26 -16.49 -36.66
CA THR A 818 -15.28 -16.29 -37.74
C THR A 818 -15.29 -17.44 -38.76
N ALA A 819 -15.99 -18.55 -38.47
CA ALA A 819 -16.05 -19.72 -39.33
C ALA A 819 -17.04 -19.53 -40.50
N SER A 820 -16.74 -20.18 -41.64
CA SER A 820 -17.62 -20.19 -42.83
C SER A 820 -18.82 -21.15 -42.70
N GLU A 821 -18.75 -22.09 -41.75
CA GLU A 821 -19.81 -23.04 -41.41
C GLU A 821 -19.83 -23.23 -39.89
N HIS A 822 -21.03 -23.36 -39.32
CA HIS A 822 -21.30 -23.48 -37.88
C HIS A 822 -22.43 -24.49 -37.64
N HIS A 823 -22.24 -25.72 -38.11
CA HIS A 823 -23.21 -26.81 -37.91
C HIS A 823 -23.37 -27.13 -36.42
N THR A 824 -24.61 -27.35 -35.98
CA THR A 824 -24.96 -27.70 -34.60
C THR A 824 -25.27 -29.19 -34.46
N ILE A 825 -25.48 -29.66 -33.22
CA ILE A 825 -25.93 -31.01 -32.91
C ILE A 825 -27.20 -31.00 -32.07
N THR A 826 -27.96 -32.09 -32.13
CA THR A 826 -29.24 -32.27 -31.43
C THR A 826 -29.14 -32.03 -29.93
N SER A 827 -28.06 -32.50 -29.28
CA SER A 827 -27.82 -32.26 -27.85
C SER A 827 -27.56 -30.78 -27.51
N THR A 828 -26.93 -30.00 -28.38
CA THR A 828 -26.74 -28.55 -28.16
C THR A 828 -28.06 -27.80 -28.23
N VAL A 829 -28.92 -28.14 -29.19
CA VAL A 829 -30.27 -27.54 -29.30
C VAL A 829 -31.15 -27.96 -28.11
N ASN A 830 -31.06 -29.21 -27.66
CA ASN A 830 -31.77 -29.66 -26.46
C ASN A 830 -31.30 -28.92 -25.20
N LEU A 831 -29.98 -28.84 -25.00
CA LEU A 831 -29.39 -28.13 -23.87
C LEU A 831 -29.79 -26.65 -23.85
N PHE A 832 -29.90 -25.98 -25.01
CA PHE A 832 -30.45 -24.63 -25.08
C PHE A 832 -31.90 -24.58 -24.55
N LYS A 833 -32.78 -25.49 -24.98
CA LYS A 833 -34.17 -25.54 -24.49
C LYS A 833 -34.24 -25.78 -22.97
N GLU A 834 -33.44 -26.69 -22.43
CA GLU A 834 -33.34 -26.96 -20.98
C GLU A 834 -32.82 -25.73 -20.19
N ARG A 835 -31.85 -24.99 -20.73
CA ARG A 835 -31.35 -23.74 -20.11
C ARG A 835 -32.44 -22.67 -20.13
N MET A 836 -33.15 -22.49 -21.24
CA MET A 836 -34.25 -21.54 -21.33
C MET A 836 -35.37 -21.86 -20.33
N GLU A 837 -35.74 -23.14 -20.19
CA GLU A 837 -36.68 -23.58 -19.16
C GLU A 837 -36.18 -23.30 -17.75
N SER A 838 -34.87 -23.43 -17.50
CA SER A 838 -34.26 -23.12 -16.20
C SER A 838 -34.34 -21.64 -15.85
N TYR A 839 -34.11 -20.74 -16.82
CA TYR A 839 -34.11 -19.28 -16.60
C TYR A 839 -35.51 -18.65 -16.58
N PHE A 840 -36.46 -19.16 -17.38
CA PHE A 840 -37.71 -18.43 -17.63
C PHE A 840 -38.96 -19.13 -17.07
N ASN A 841 -39.92 -18.32 -16.65
CA ASN A 841 -41.29 -18.75 -16.37
C ASN A 841 -42.02 -19.06 -17.68
N ASP A 842 -42.91 -20.05 -17.64
CA ASP A 842 -43.87 -20.40 -18.70
C ASP A 842 -43.24 -20.71 -20.09
N TRP A 843 -41.95 -21.05 -20.10
CA TRP A 843 -41.18 -21.33 -21.31
C TRP A 843 -41.75 -22.49 -22.13
N GLU A 844 -42.27 -23.54 -21.47
CA GLU A 844 -42.81 -24.71 -22.18
C GLU A 844 -44.00 -24.34 -23.07
N GLU A 845 -44.93 -23.53 -22.54
CA GLU A 845 -46.10 -23.04 -23.28
C GLU A 845 -45.67 -22.11 -24.42
N LEU A 846 -44.86 -21.08 -24.10
CA LEU A 846 -44.39 -20.11 -25.08
C LEU A 846 -43.60 -20.76 -26.23
N SER A 847 -42.72 -21.72 -25.92
CA SER A 847 -41.83 -22.35 -26.90
C SER A 847 -42.54 -23.10 -28.04
N ARG A 848 -43.82 -23.46 -27.84
CA ARG A 848 -44.65 -24.15 -28.85
C ARG A 848 -45.18 -23.20 -29.93
N GLU A 849 -45.30 -21.91 -29.61
CA GLU A 849 -45.85 -20.88 -30.51
C GLU A 849 -44.79 -19.92 -31.07
N LEU A 850 -43.56 -19.93 -30.53
CA LEU A 850 -42.46 -19.09 -31.00
C LEU A 850 -41.98 -19.44 -32.42
N SER A 851 -41.79 -18.41 -33.24
CA SER A 851 -40.87 -18.46 -34.38
C SER A 851 -39.43 -18.30 -33.89
N TRP A 852 -38.47 -18.98 -34.53
CA TRP A 852 -37.06 -18.92 -34.17
C TRP A 852 -36.25 -18.41 -35.36
N GLU A 853 -35.42 -17.39 -35.13
CA GLU A 853 -34.46 -16.89 -36.10
C GLU A 853 -33.05 -16.88 -35.50
N ILE A 854 -32.05 -17.34 -36.25
CA ILE A 854 -30.64 -17.28 -35.86
C ILE A 854 -29.89 -16.38 -36.82
N ILE A 855 -29.21 -15.36 -36.30
CA ILE A 855 -28.38 -14.42 -37.07
C ILE A 855 -26.91 -14.72 -36.77
N TYR A 856 -26.21 -15.26 -37.77
CA TYR A 856 -24.76 -15.46 -37.77
C TYR A 856 -24.05 -14.15 -38.12
N ILE A 857 -23.31 -13.60 -37.16
CA ILE A 857 -22.61 -12.32 -37.27
C ILE A 857 -21.13 -12.62 -37.48
N GLN A 858 -20.59 -12.21 -38.62
CA GLN A 858 -19.20 -12.42 -39.00
C GLN A 858 -18.48 -11.10 -39.18
N HIS A 859 -17.16 -11.06 -38.97
CA HIS A 859 -16.37 -9.90 -39.37
C HIS A 859 -16.41 -9.74 -40.91
N ALA A 860 -16.30 -8.51 -41.40
CA ALA A 860 -16.27 -8.23 -42.84
C ALA A 860 -15.12 -8.93 -43.59
N ASP A 861 -14.01 -9.21 -42.90
CA ASP A 861 -12.85 -9.92 -43.47
C ASP A 861 -12.95 -11.45 -43.32
N SER A 862 -13.95 -11.97 -42.59
CA SER A 862 -14.16 -13.42 -42.47
C SER A 862 -14.80 -13.99 -43.75
N THR A 863 -14.49 -15.25 -44.08
CA THR A 863 -15.12 -15.95 -45.21
C THR A 863 -16.64 -16.03 -45.01
N PRO A 864 -17.46 -15.42 -45.89
CA PRO A 864 -18.89 -15.33 -45.66
C PRO A 864 -19.56 -16.71 -45.61
N MET A 865 -20.37 -16.92 -44.59
CA MET A 865 -21.23 -18.10 -44.48
C MET A 865 -22.33 -18.02 -45.54
N ASN A 866 -22.35 -18.99 -46.44
CA ASN A 866 -23.22 -18.98 -47.63
C ASN A 866 -24.24 -20.13 -47.67
N GLY A 867 -24.05 -21.16 -46.83
CA GLY A 867 -24.92 -22.34 -46.75
C GLY A 867 -25.78 -22.35 -45.49
N TRP A 868 -26.85 -23.14 -45.52
CA TRP A 868 -27.64 -23.49 -44.33
C TRP A 868 -26.80 -24.26 -43.31
N GLN A 869 -26.95 -23.92 -42.03
CA GLN A 869 -26.30 -24.62 -40.94
C GLN A 869 -27.17 -25.78 -40.46
N LYS A 870 -26.63 -27.00 -40.54
CA LYS A 870 -27.36 -28.24 -40.24
C LYS A 870 -27.35 -28.54 -38.75
N CYS A 871 -28.44 -29.10 -38.24
CA CYS A 871 -28.46 -29.83 -36.97
C CYS A 871 -28.16 -31.32 -37.25
N ASN A 872 -27.12 -31.86 -36.61
CA ASN A 872 -26.71 -33.26 -36.76
C ASN A 872 -27.09 -34.09 -35.52
N TYR A 873 -27.47 -35.35 -35.74
CA TYR A 873 -27.59 -36.36 -34.68
C TYR A 873 -26.26 -36.56 -33.95
N VAL A 874 -26.30 -36.76 -32.62
CA VAL A 874 -25.10 -37.09 -31.81
C VAL A 874 -24.47 -38.38 -32.29
N ASN A 875 -25.28 -39.41 -32.57
CA ASN A 875 -24.84 -40.65 -33.19
C ASN A 875 -25.62 -40.91 -34.48
N ARG A 876 -24.96 -40.70 -35.63
CA ARG A 876 -25.54 -40.93 -36.96
C ARG A 876 -26.09 -42.35 -37.19
N ARG A 877 -25.62 -43.35 -36.41
CA ARG A 877 -26.05 -44.77 -36.50
C ARG A 877 -27.15 -45.14 -35.51
N ASN A 878 -27.35 -44.37 -34.44
CA ASN A 878 -28.35 -44.66 -33.41
C ASN A 878 -29.12 -43.37 -33.07
N LYS A 879 -30.18 -43.11 -33.84
CA LYS A 879 -30.97 -41.89 -33.79
C LYS A 879 -32.20 -42.10 -32.92
N THR A 880 -32.33 -41.38 -31.82
CA THR A 880 -33.55 -41.43 -30.99
C THR A 880 -34.71 -40.68 -31.65
N ASP A 881 -35.95 -40.93 -31.23
CA ASP A 881 -37.10 -40.19 -31.77
C ASP A 881 -37.07 -38.71 -31.37
N ALA A 882 -36.68 -38.40 -30.13
CA ALA A 882 -36.45 -37.02 -29.67
C ALA A 882 -35.39 -36.28 -30.52
N GLU A 883 -34.31 -36.95 -30.94
CA GLU A 883 -33.35 -36.35 -31.87
C GLU A 883 -33.95 -36.06 -33.25
N LYS A 884 -34.85 -36.91 -33.76
CA LYS A 884 -35.55 -36.69 -35.04
C LYS A 884 -36.46 -35.48 -34.96
N GLU A 885 -37.18 -35.31 -33.85
CA GLU A 885 -38.01 -34.13 -33.58
C GLU A 885 -37.19 -32.85 -33.53
N ILE A 886 -36.01 -32.87 -32.89
CA ILE A 886 -35.11 -31.70 -32.86
C ILE A 886 -34.58 -31.35 -34.26
N VAL A 887 -34.20 -32.34 -35.08
CA VAL A 887 -33.77 -32.09 -36.47
C VAL A 887 -34.91 -31.55 -37.33
N ALA A 888 -36.12 -32.12 -37.22
CA ALA A 888 -37.30 -31.63 -37.94
C ALA A 888 -37.66 -30.20 -37.53
N PHE A 889 -37.65 -29.91 -36.22
CA PHE A 889 -37.81 -28.55 -35.70
C PHE A 889 -36.77 -27.59 -36.28
N TRP A 890 -35.49 -27.98 -36.32
CA TRP A 890 -34.42 -27.14 -36.86
C TRP A 890 -34.58 -26.86 -38.37
N ASP A 891 -34.93 -27.86 -39.16
CA ASP A 891 -35.05 -27.73 -40.62
C ASP A 891 -36.38 -27.08 -41.07
N GLU A 892 -37.43 -27.09 -40.24
CA GLU A 892 -38.77 -26.56 -40.58
C GLU A 892 -39.20 -25.30 -39.83
N LYS A 893 -38.62 -24.99 -38.65
CA LYS A 893 -39.10 -23.91 -37.74
C LYS A 893 -38.04 -22.86 -37.37
N VAL A 894 -36.77 -23.08 -37.69
CA VAL A 894 -35.67 -22.15 -37.38
C VAL A 894 -35.19 -21.48 -38.65
N HIS A 895 -35.48 -20.19 -38.87
CA HIS A 895 -34.91 -19.43 -39.98
C HIS A 895 -33.48 -18.98 -39.67
N GLN A 896 -32.63 -18.87 -40.69
CA GLN A 896 -31.20 -18.55 -40.50
C GLN A 896 -30.77 -17.40 -41.40
N TYR A 897 -29.96 -16.49 -40.86
CA TYR A 897 -29.43 -15.34 -41.57
C TYR A 897 -27.93 -15.19 -41.31
N GLN A 898 -27.24 -14.55 -42.24
CA GLN A 898 -25.85 -14.13 -42.11
C GLN A 898 -25.76 -12.62 -42.27
N VAL A 899 -24.83 -12.01 -41.53
CA VAL A 899 -24.43 -10.61 -41.74
C VAL A 899 -22.93 -10.41 -41.50
N SER A 900 -22.31 -9.65 -42.39
CA SER A 900 -20.91 -9.21 -42.27
C SER A 900 -20.85 -7.80 -41.69
N VAL A 901 -20.22 -7.64 -40.52
CA VAL A 901 -20.09 -6.37 -39.80
C VAL A 901 -18.64 -5.84 -39.81
N SER A 902 -18.52 -4.52 -39.88
CA SER A 902 -17.26 -3.78 -39.92
C SER A 902 -17.29 -2.63 -38.91
N SER A 903 -16.12 -2.09 -38.53
CA SER A 903 -16.02 -0.93 -37.62
C SER A 903 -16.76 0.33 -38.11
N ARG A 904 -17.09 0.42 -39.41
CA ARG A 904 -17.91 1.52 -39.97
C ARG A 904 -19.38 1.43 -39.56
N ASP A 905 -19.89 0.22 -39.34
CA ASP A 905 -21.31 -0.01 -39.05
C ASP A 905 -21.70 0.43 -37.63
N PHE A 906 -20.73 0.42 -36.72
CA PHE A 906 -20.87 0.90 -35.33
C PHE A 906 -20.93 2.44 -35.22
N LYS A 907 -20.36 3.17 -36.19
CA LYS A 907 -20.26 4.65 -36.14
C LYS A 907 -21.56 5.35 -36.56
N GLY A 908 -22.38 4.69 -37.38
CA GLY A 908 -23.58 5.27 -37.97
C GLY A 908 -23.29 6.39 -38.98
N LYS A 909 -24.27 6.68 -39.85
CA LYS A 909 -24.40 7.99 -40.47
C LYS A 909 -25.58 8.68 -39.78
N GLU A 910 -25.42 9.94 -39.43
CA GLU A 910 -26.58 10.79 -39.14
C GLU A 910 -27.52 10.75 -40.35
N ALA A 911 -28.82 10.59 -40.09
CA ALA A 911 -29.81 10.67 -41.14
C ALA A 911 -29.80 12.10 -41.70
N LEU A 912 -29.66 12.24 -43.02
CA LEU A 912 -29.87 13.53 -43.68
C LEU A 912 -31.30 14.02 -43.37
N PRO A 913 -31.52 15.33 -43.21
CA PRO A 913 -32.86 15.88 -43.01
C PRO A 913 -33.81 15.43 -44.11
N ILE A 914 -35.07 15.20 -43.74
CA ILE A 914 -36.15 14.87 -44.66
C ILE A 914 -36.25 15.97 -45.71
N VAL A 915 -36.24 15.59 -46.99
CA VAL A 915 -36.37 16.53 -48.10
C VAL A 915 -37.81 17.00 -48.22
N GLU A 916 -38.14 18.07 -47.51
CA GLU A 916 -39.22 18.99 -47.86
C GLU A 916 -38.64 20.29 -48.42
N GLU A 917 -38.02 20.22 -49.60
CA GLU A 917 -37.85 21.41 -50.47
C GLU A 917 -37.66 21.01 -51.93
N GLN A 918 -38.79 20.70 -52.60
CA GLN A 918 -38.90 20.78 -54.05
C GLN A 918 -40.03 21.74 -54.42
N ARG A 919 -39.73 23.05 -54.43
CA ARG A 919 -40.40 24.05 -55.27
C ARG A 919 -39.72 25.43 -55.17
N GLN A 920 -38.70 25.64 -55.99
CA GLN A 920 -38.48 26.87 -56.79
C GLN A 920 -37.10 26.82 -57.47
N GLN A 921 -37.07 26.44 -58.75
CA GLN A 921 -36.18 26.99 -59.79
C GLN A 921 -36.42 26.30 -61.14
N GLU A 922 -37.56 26.60 -61.76
CA GLU A 922 -37.77 26.51 -63.21
C GLU A 922 -38.76 27.61 -63.63
N THR A 923 -38.26 28.85 -63.81
CA THR A 923 -38.52 29.82 -64.90
C THR A 923 -38.09 31.22 -64.49
N GLU A 924 -37.28 31.84 -65.35
CA GLU A 924 -36.83 33.26 -65.43
C GLU A 924 -36.17 33.90 -64.18
#